data_AF-A0A7W5N6S9-F1
#
_entry.id   AF-A0A7W5N6S9-F1
#
_cell.length_a   1.000
_cell.length_b   1.000
_cell.length_c   1.000
_cell.angle_alpha   90.00
_cell.angle_beta   90.00
_cell.angle_gamma   90.00
#
_symmetry.space_group_name_H-M   'P 1'
#
loop_
_entity.id
_entity.type
_entity.pdbx_description
1 polymer ?
#
loop_
_entity_poly.entity_id
_entity_poly.type
_entity_poly.pdbx_seq_one_letter_code
_entity_poly.pdbx_strand_id
1 'polypeptide(L)'
;MHMDVQIKPMSVGTLLLVISSVPGPAQALYLESGKPGDAASWRSAEFQRDWGLARMQADQAYAAGITGKGVKIGALDSGFDSSHPEFAADRYHAVTASGSYVDGSAFNVDGTLNPNNDSHGTHVTGTMGASRDGTGMHGVAYNAQIYVGNTNKNDSFLFGPKPDSRYFTAVYNALADAGVRAINNSWGSQPPDVSYRTLGDLHAAYAQHWNKGTWLDAAADVSRRGVINVFSAGNSGYPNASVRSALPYFQPDLEGHWLAVSGLDQSNQQKYNQCGIAKYWCITTPGAKVDSTIPGGGYAIKSGTSMAAPHATGALALVMERYPYMNNQQALEVLLTTATQLDGSITDAPSTRIGWGVANLERAMRGPGQLLGVFDANLGAGQSDVWSNDISDKALIQRQAEDAAERSTWQQTLKDKGWQNGVSAGASQQDQTDYAVGTARDSAAAHRIYEGSLIKSGAGRLMLTGDNTYRGPTTVNGGLLAVNGSLTSAVTVNDSGTLGGNGRIAALTANAGGTVAPGNSIGTLHVSGDVTFVPGSTYAVELSPTSSDQIIAGGTATISGATVSLSLENSPTLLSTQQVQSLLGHQYNILQAAGGIQGQFGAVLPNYVFIGGSLDYAATGIQLSIERNATTFASVGQTPNQRSVAAAVEGLGAGNAVYESLLLSPTTNSAQQAFQQLSGEIYPALGSVLINDSRYLRDAVGERLNEANGSPSTGWIKALGAWGKTDDSHDTAGYTTSIGGLLAGVDGAVDDETRVGLVAGYSDSSVSMGSGTHSSAQVDSYHLGAYAGHELGAWRLSAGGAYSWHRADIKRDLQYGDVSAKQKAKVDAGTTQVFGEAAYRLNLQTLALEPFANLAYVHFDTEGFTEKGDAAALKSSGDRRDAVLSTLGVRALKTLTLSGQQQLDLSGSLAWQHNLSNTDSEKHLAFASGGTAFMVQSSPRVRDAALVGAHASLALSRDVRLNLDYTGQLASREKSHGVGLSLNWQF
;
A
#
# COMPACT_ATOMS: atom_id res chain seq x y z
N MET A 1 -13.46 -38.89 39.22
CA MET A 1 -13.60 -39.23 37.79
C MET A 1 -13.74 -37.90 37.06
N HIS A 2 -12.68 -37.50 36.36
CA HIS A 2 -12.50 -36.19 35.73
C HIS A 2 -13.54 -35.90 34.65
N MET A 3 -14.07 -34.68 34.60
CA MET A 3 -14.51 -34.08 33.34
C MET A 3 -14.16 -32.59 33.36
N ASP A 4 -13.12 -32.31 32.60
CA ASP A 4 -12.60 -30.99 32.27
C ASP A 4 -13.58 -30.20 31.39
N VAL A 5 -13.50 -28.90 31.58
CA VAL A 5 -13.99 -27.82 30.73
C VAL A 5 -13.44 -27.96 29.30
N GLN A 6 -14.29 -27.76 28.28
CA GLN A 6 -13.83 -27.10 27.05
C GLN A 6 -14.87 -26.14 26.46
N ILE A 7 -14.47 -24.88 26.53
CA ILE A 7 -14.92 -23.72 25.74
C ILE A 7 -14.44 -23.91 24.31
N LYS A 8 -15.29 -23.64 23.31
CA LYS A 8 -14.90 -23.54 21.90
C LYS A 8 -14.17 -22.21 21.63
N PRO A 9 -13.01 -22.21 20.95
CA PRO A 9 -12.54 -21.06 20.19
C PRO A 9 -12.85 -21.19 18.69
N MET A 10 -12.95 -20.03 18.03
CA MET A 10 -13.11 -19.88 16.58
C MET A 10 -11.86 -20.28 15.79
N SER A 11 -12.12 -20.51 14.50
CA SER A 11 -11.27 -20.92 13.39
C SER A 11 -9.93 -20.21 13.20
N VAL A 12 -8.88 -20.99 12.92
CA VAL A 12 -7.81 -20.68 11.96
C VAL A 12 -7.32 -21.99 11.33
N GLY A 13 -7.12 -21.99 10.01
CA GLY A 13 -5.95 -22.64 9.42
C GLY A 13 -6.07 -24.11 9.05
N THR A 14 -6.58 -24.33 7.85
CA THR A 14 -6.32 -25.45 6.94
C THR A 14 -4.99 -26.17 7.19
N LEU A 15 -5.04 -27.46 7.53
CA LEU A 15 -3.94 -28.38 7.28
C LEU A 15 -4.43 -29.82 7.05
N LEU A 16 -4.05 -30.35 5.87
CA LEU A 16 -3.82 -31.76 5.55
C LEU A 16 -5.00 -32.74 5.67
N LEU A 17 -5.63 -33.05 4.53
CA LEU A 17 -5.85 -34.45 4.08
C LEU A 17 -6.46 -34.48 2.67
N VAL A 18 -5.66 -34.81 1.66
CA VAL A 18 -6.15 -35.27 0.36
C VAL A 18 -5.52 -36.64 0.07
N ILE A 19 -6.32 -37.66 0.37
CA ILE A 19 -6.67 -38.83 -0.46
C ILE A 19 -5.63 -39.24 -1.50
N SER A 20 -5.08 -40.44 -1.28
CA SER A 20 -4.35 -41.26 -2.24
C SER A 20 -5.26 -41.66 -3.43
N SER A 21 -5.02 -41.03 -4.58
CA SER A 21 -5.35 -41.60 -5.90
C SER A 21 -4.09 -41.58 -6.73
N VAL A 22 -3.63 -42.75 -7.17
CA VAL A 22 -2.46 -42.93 -8.03
C VAL A 22 -2.65 -42.15 -9.34
N PRO A 23 -1.80 -41.17 -9.68
CA PRO A 23 -1.58 -40.76 -11.05
C PRO A 23 -0.41 -41.56 -11.63
N GLY A 24 -0.38 -41.74 -12.95
CA GLY A 24 0.84 -42.13 -13.67
C GLY A 24 1.99 -41.15 -13.37
N PRO A 25 3.22 -41.38 -13.88
CA PRO A 25 4.41 -40.65 -13.44
C PRO A 25 4.19 -39.14 -13.49
N ALA A 26 3.99 -38.54 -12.30
CA ALA A 26 3.92 -37.10 -12.15
C ALA A 26 5.33 -36.57 -12.41
N GLN A 27 5.49 -35.78 -13.48
CA GLN A 27 6.67 -34.96 -13.66
C GLN A 27 6.85 -34.14 -12.36
N ALA A 28 8.01 -34.25 -11.74
CA ALA A 28 8.33 -33.46 -10.55
C ALA A 28 8.14 -31.98 -10.91
N LEU A 29 7.30 -31.27 -10.15
CA LEU A 29 7.15 -29.82 -10.31
C LEU A 29 8.53 -29.17 -10.17
N TYR A 30 8.96 -28.44 -11.20
CA TYR A 30 10.18 -27.64 -11.16
C TYR A 30 10.13 -26.69 -9.96
N LEU A 31 11.20 -26.69 -9.15
CA LEU A 31 11.36 -25.78 -8.03
C LEU A 31 12.39 -24.72 -8.42
N GLU A 32 11.96 -23.46 -8.54
CA GLU A 32 12.88 -22.36 -8.84
C GLU A 32 13.96 -22.23 -7.76
N SER A 33 15.22 -22.21 -8.20
CA SER A 33 16.39 -22.08 -7.33
C SER A 33 16.88 -20.64 -7.20
N GLY A 34 16.46 -19.76 -8.11
CA GLY A 34 16.76 -18.33 -8.12
C GLY A 34 16.15 -17.62 -6.91
N LYS A 35 16.95 -16.75 -6.29
CA LYS A 35 16.57 -15.94 -5.14
C LYS A 35 16.48 -14.47 -5.57
N PRO A 36 15.39 -13.76 -5.22
CA PRO A 36 15.31 -12.32 -5.43
C PRO A 36 16.51 -11.59 -4.81
N GLY A 37 17.07 -10.63 -5.53
CA GLY A 37 18.24 -9.85 -5.11
C GLY A 37 19.60 -10.55 -5.23
N ASP A 38 19.67 -11.83 -5.60
CA ASP A 38 20.93 -12.59 -5.74
C ASP A 38 21.10 -13.11 -7.17
N ALA A 39 21.75 -12.32 -8.04
CA ALA A 39 22.00 -12.68 -9.44
C ALA A 39 22.76 -14.02 -9.61
N ALA A 40 23.68 -14.36 -8.70
CA ALA A 40 24.45 -15.59 -8.82
C ALA A 40 23.56 -16.84 -8.72
N SER A 41 22.49 -16.79 -7.91
CA SER A 41 21.54 -17.89 -7.74
C SER A 41 20.74 -18.22 -9.02
N TRP A 42 20.68 -17.32 -10.00
CA TRP A 42 19.97 -17.52 -11.26
C TRP A 42 20.79 -18.25 -12.33
N ARG A 43 22.08 -18.46 -12.09
CA ARG A 43 23.03 -19.09 -13.04
C ARG A 43 22.97 -20.63 -12.98
N SER A 44 21.77 -21.19 -13.15
CA SER A 44 21.52 -22.62 -13.20
C SER A 44 22.24 -23.33 -14.36
N ALA A 45 22.24 -24.66 -14.37
CA ALA A 45 22.77 -25.44 -15.50
C ALA A 45 22.07 -25.08 -16.83
N GLU A 46 20.76 -24.85 -16.76
CA GLU A 46 19.92 -24.38 -17.88
C GLU A 46 20.35 -22.99 -18.38
N PHE A 47 20.59 -22.02 -17.48
CA PHE A 47 21.11 -20.69 -17.82
C PHE A 47 22.48 -20.76 -18.51
N GLN A 48 23.35 -21.68 -18.08
CA GLN A 48 24.71 -21.81 -18.62
C GLN A 48 24.76 -22.43 -20.03
N ARG A 49 23.64 -23.00 -20.52
CA ARG A 49 23.58 -23.62 -21.85
C ARG A 49 23.61 -22.58 -22.97
N ASP A 50 23.11 -21.38 -22.70
CA ASP A 50 23.29 -20.22 -23.57
C ASP A 50 24.20 -19.19 -22.91
N TRP A 51 25.44 -19.11 -23.38
CA TRP A 51 26.43 -18.14 -22.89
C TRP A 51 25.97 -16.69 -23.06
N GLY A 52 25.02 -16.45 -23.99
CA GLY A 52 24.52 -15.12 -24.28
C GLY A 52 23.76 -14.49 -23.11
N LEU A 53 23.09 -15.30 -22.30
CA LEU A 53 22.40 -14.87 -21.08
C LEU A 53 23.35 -14.19 -20.09
N ALA A 54 24.50 -14.82 -19.83
CA ALA A 54 25.53 -14.28 -18.97
C ALA A 54 26.16 -13.01 -19.57
N ARG A 55 26.41 -13.00 -20.89
CA ARG A 55 27.06 -11.86 -21.55
C ARG A 55 26.21 -10.59 -21.51
N MET A 56 24.90 -10.73 -21.61
CA MET A 56 23.96 -9.60 -21.50
C MET A 56 23.54 -9.29 -20.06
N GLN A 57 24.04 -10.06 -19.09
CA GLN A 57 23.70 -9.97 -17.66
C GLN A 57 22.20 -10.20 -17.38
N ALA A 58 21.58 -11.16 -18.05
CA ALA A 58 20.16 -11.48 -17.87
C ALA A 58 19.82 -11.94 -16.43
N ASP A 59 20.79 -12.52 -15.73
CA ASP A 59 20.71 -12.88 -14.31
C ASP A 59 20.39 -11.68 -13.40
N GLN A 60 20.81 -10.47 -13.77
CA GLN A 60 20.52 -9.25 -13.02
C GLN A 60 19.05 -8.83 -13.14
N ALA A 61 18.45 -9.01 -14.32
CA ALA A 61 17.02 -8.80 -14.51
C ALA A 61 16.21 -9.84 -13.71
N TYR A 62 16.61 -11.11 -13.75
CA TYR A 62 15.92 -12.17 -13.02
C TYR A 62 15.99 -11.96 -11.50
N ALA A 63 17.14 -11.53 -10.98
CA ALA A 63 17.28 -11.16 -9.57
C ALA A 63 16.39 -9.97 -9.17
N ALA A 64 16.09 -9.06 -10.10
CA ALA A 64 15.12 -8.00 -9.91
C ALA A 64 13.65 -8.46 -10.08
N GLY A 65 13.41 -9.75 -10.32
CA GLY A 65 12.07 -10.32 -10.53
C GLY A 65 11.52 -10.11 -11.95
N ILE A 66 12.35 -9.66 -12.89
CA ILE A 66 11.97 -9.34 -14.28
C ILE A 66 12.33 -10.51 -15.18
N THR A 67 11.34 -11.11 -15.85
CA THR A 67 11.45 -12.42 -16.55
C THR A 67 10.80 -12.45 -17.94
N GLY A 68 10.23 -11.32 -18.37
CA GLY A 68 9.39 -11.13 -19.56
C GLY A 68 7.89 -11.19 -19.26
N LYS A 69 7.50 -11.38 -18.00
CA LYS A 69 6.11 -11.71 -17.65
C LYS A 69 5.16 -10.58 -18.04
N GLY A 70 4.04 -10.95 -18.67
CA GLY A 70 3.01 -10.00 -19.11
C GLY A 70 3.35 -9.19 -20.37
N VAL A 71 4.57 -9.34 -20.91
CA VAL A 71 4.98 -8.70 -22.16
C VAL A 71 4.67 -9.62 -23.34
N LYS A 72 4.05 -9.05 -24.39
CA LYS A 72 3.81 -9.72 -25.66
C LYS A 72 4.89 -9.35 -26.67
N ILE A 73 5.62 -10.34 -27.17
CA ILE A 73 6.59 -10.17 -28.26
C ILE A 73 6.29 -11.17 -29.39
N GLY A 74 6.64 -10.78 -30.60
CA GLY A 74 6.40 -11.53 -31.82
C GLY A 74 7.68 -12.16 -32.36
N ALA A 75 7.56 -13.30 -33.02
CA ALA A 75 8.59 -13.88 -33.88
C ALA A 75 8.00 -14.12 -35.26
N LEU A 76 8.63 -13.62 -36.30
CA LEU A 76 8.38 -14.02 -37.68
C LEU A 76 9.61 -14.78 -38.14
N ASP A 77 9.46 -16.03 -38.58
CA ASP A 77 10.56 -16.88 -39.09
C ASP A 77 10.01 -18.07 -39.91
N SER A 78 10.73 -19.18 -40.06
CA SER A 78 10.24 -20.43 -40.68
C SER A 78 9.27 -21.23 -39.78
N GLY A 79 8.49 -20.57 -38.93
CA GLY A 79 7.56 -21.23 -38.00
C GLY A 79 8.22 -21.99 -36.85
N PHE A 80 7.42 -22.42 -35.88
CA PHE A 80 7.90 -23.09 -34.67
C PHE A 80 7.22 -24.45 -34.42
N ASP A 81 7.96 -25.40 -33.85
CA ASP A 81 7.40 -26.68 -33.42
C ASP A 81 6.56 -26.52 -32.15
N SER A 82 5.26 -26.31 -32.32
CA SER A 82 4.30 -26.15 -31.20
C SER A 82 4.22 -27.34 -30.23
N SER A 83 4.81 -28.49 -30.57
CA SER A 83 4.87 -29.66 -29.68
C SER A 83 6.12 -29.71 -28.80
N HIS A 84 7.06 -28.77 -28.99
CA HIS A 84 8.28 -28.71 -28.21
C HIS A 84 7.98 -28.45 -26.71
N PRO A 85 8.56 -29.22 -25.76
CA PRO A 85 8.27 -29.05 -24.33
C PRO A 85 8.53 -27.64 -23.77
N GLU A 86 9.56 -26.97 -24.29
CA GLU A 86 9.90 -25.58 -23.95
C GLU A 86 8.84 -24.53 -24.33
N PHE A 87 7.88 -24.89 -25.17
CA PHE A 87 6.86 -23.97 -25.69
C PHE A 87 5.51 -24.21 -25.03
N ALA A 88 5.43 -23.81 -23.76
CA ALA A 88 4.20 -23.91 -22.98
C ALA A 88 3.01 -23.25 -23.70
N ALA A 89 1.91 -24.00 -23.85
CA ALA A 89 0.76 -23.60 -24.67
C ALA A 89 0.01 -22.35 -24.16
N ASP A 90 0.19 -21.97 -22.90
CA ASP A 90 -0.34 -20.75 -22.31
C ASP A 90 0.52 -19.50 -22.62
N ARG A 91 1.76 -19.70 -23.08
CA ARG A 91 2.69 -18.61 -23.45
C ARG A 91 2.87 -18.47 -24.96
N TYR A 92 2.76 -19.55 -25.71
CA TYR A 92 3.03 -19.56 -27.15
C TYR A 92 1.75 -19.57 -27.98
N HIS A 93 1.64 -18.58 -28.86
CA HIS A 93 0.45 -18.33 -29.66
C HIS A 93 0.82 -18.26 -31.14
N ALA A 94 0.41 -19.25 -31.92
CA ALA A 94 0.54 -19.17 -33.38
C ALA A 94 -0.49 -18.15 -33.92
N VAL A 95 -0.06 -17.14 -34.66
CA VAL A 95 -0.97 -16.25 -35.39
C VAL A 95 -1.22 -16.80 -36.79
N THR A 96 -2.41 -16.55 -37.34
CA THR A 96 -2.78 -17.01 -38.68
C THR A 96 -2.77 -15.85 -39.68
N ALA A 97 -2.01 -16.01 -40.76
CA ALA A 97 -2.06 -15.14 -41.93
C ALA A 97 -3.03 -15.74 -42.96
N SER A 98 -4.09 -15.02 -43.29
CA SER A 98 -5.10 -15.46 -44.27
C SER A 98 -5.36 -14.38 -45.31
N GLY A 99 -5.59 -14.78 -46.56
CA GLY A 99 -5.84 -13.85 -47.66
C GLY A 99 -5.61 -14.48 -49.02
N SER A 100 -5.28 -13.65 -50.00
CA SER A 100 -4.92 -14.09 -51.36
C SER A 100 -3.59 -13.48 -51.79
N TYR A 101 -2.71 -14.29 -52.35
CA TYR A 101 -1.49 -13.85 -53.02
C TYR A 101 -1.81 -12.89 -54.19
N VAL A 102 -0.78 -12.24 -54.73
CA VAL A 102 -0.89 -11.33 -55.89
C VAL A 102 -1.47 -12.04 -57.11
N ASP A 103 -1.17 -13.33 -57.29
CA ASP A 103 -1.69 -14.17 -58.37
C ASP A 103 -3.15 -14.63 -58.17
N GLY A 104 -3.78 -14.28 -57.04
CA GLY A 104 -5.16 -14.61 -56.70
C GLY A 104 -5.35 -15.94 -55.97
N SER A 105 -4.29 -16.74 -55.78
CA SER A 105 -4.37 -17.98 -55.00
C SER A 105 -4.54 -17.66 -53.50
N ALA A 106 -5.40 -18.44 -52.81
CA ALA A 106 -5.67 -18.23 -51.39
C ALA A 106 -4.52 -18.77 -50.51
N PHE A 107 -4.25 -18.09 -49.40
CA PHE A 107 -3.38 -18.59 -48.33
C PHE A 107 -4.10 -18.57 -46.98
N ASN A 108 -3.77 -19.55 -46.15
CA ASN A 108 -4.16 -19.65 -44.75
C ASN A 108 -3.05 -20.39 -44.02
N VAL A 109 -2.11 -19.66 -43.44
CA VAL A 109 -0.88 -20.20 -42.86
C VAL A 109 -0.79 -19.74 -41.41
N ASP A 110 -0.75 -20.69 -40.48
CA ASP A 110 -0.48 -20.40 -39.08
C ASP A 110 1.01 -20.35 -38.77
N GLY A 111 1.34 -19.85 -37.58
CA GLY A 111 2.71 -19.71 -37.06
C GLY A 111 3.48 -21.01 -36.88
N THR A 112 2.83 -22.18 -36.92
CA THR A 112 3.47 -23.46 -36.61
C THR A 112 4.32 -23.98 -37.77
N LEU A 113 5.26 -24.88 -37.45
CA LEU A 113 6.14 -25.51 -38.42
C LEU A 113 5.35 -26.34 -39.45
N ASN A 114 5.62 -26.12 -40.74
CA ASN A 114 4.97 -26.82 -41.85
C ASN A 114 6.01 -27.38 -42.86
N PRO A 115 5.60 -28.13 -43.91
CA PRO A 115 6.54 -28.77 -44.85
C PRO A 115 7.45 -27.82 -45.65
N ASN A 116 7.14 -26.52 -45.73
CA ASN A 116 7.99 -25.52 -46.40
C ASN A 116 9.12 -24.99 -45.50
N ASN A 117 9.12 -25.37 -44.22
CA ASN A 117 9.98 -24.82 -43.20
C ASN A 117 11.15 -25.75 -42.83
N ASP A 118 12.07 -25.21 -42.05
CA ASP A 118 13.22 -25.92 -41.49
C ASP A 118 13.28 -25.75 -39.96
N SER A 119 14.35 -26.22 -39.32
CA SER A 119 14.50 -26.12 -37.86
C SER A 119 14.78 -24.69 -37.36
N HIS A 120 14.89 -23.69 -38.24
CA HIS A 120 15.45 -22.39 -37.91
C HIS A 120 14.52 -21.58 -37.00
N GLY A 121 13.24 -21.44 -37.37
CA GLY A 121 12.28 -20.66 -36.60
C GLY A 121 12.02 -21.20 -35.20
N THR A 122 12.07 -22.52 -35.01
CA THR A 122 12.03 -23.15 -33.68
C THR A 122 13.22 -22.67 -32.83
N HIS A 123 14.43 -22.70 -33.37
CA HIS A 123 15.65 -22.28 -32.67
C HIS A 123 15.61 -20.79 -32.27
N VAL A 124 15.21 -19.93 -33.20
CA VAL A 124 15.01 -18.49 -32.95
C VAL A 124 14.01 -18.26 -31.81
N THR A 125 12.87 -18.95 -31.88
CA THR A 125 11.78 -18.84 -30.91
C THR A 125 12.21 -19.30 -29.50
N GLY A 126 13.04 -20.34 -29.42
CA GLY A 126 13.63 -20.79 -28.16
C GLY A 126 14.60 -19.79 -27.54
N THR A 127 15.47 -19.16 -28.34
CA THR A 127 16.42 -18.15 -27.84
C THR A 127 15.69 -16.95 -27.23
N MET A 128 14.52 -16.60 -27.76
CA MET A 128 13.69 -15.52 -27.20
C MET A 128 13.09 -15.88 -25.84
N GLY A 129 12.48 -17.06 -25.70
CA GLY A 129 11.58 -17.32 -24.57
C GLY A 129 11.29 -18.78 -24.23
N ALA A 130 12.17 -19.73 -24.59
CA ALA A 130 12.08 -21.10 -24.08
C ALA A 130 11.88 -21.11 -22.56
N SER A 131 11.06 -22.05 -22.07
CA SER A 131 10.67 -22.13 -20.67
C SER A 131 11.89 -22.23 -19.76
N ARG A 132 11.72 -21.77 -18.53
CA ARG A 132 12.66 -22.07 -17.45
C ARG A 132 12.04 -23.16 -16.59
N ASP A 133 12.44 -24.40 -16.81
CA ASP A 133 11.84 -25.58 -16.17
C ASP A 133 12.87 -26.56 -15.58
N GLY A 134 14.15 -26.18 -15.60
CA GLY A 134 15.25 -27.00 -15.09
C GLY A 134 15.76 -28.05 -16.08
N THR A 135 15.21 -28.13 -17.28
CA THR A 135 15.64 -29.01 -18.37
C THR A 135 16.26 -28.19 -19.50
N GLY A 136 17.22 -28.76 -20.24
CA GLY A 136 17.63 -28.17 -21.51
C GLY A 136 18.27 -26.78 -21.40
N MET A 137 17.61 -25.77 -21.98
CA MET A 137 18.01 -24.35 -21.99
C MET A 137 16.76 -23.48 -21.90
N HIS A 138 16.91 -22.26 -21.38
CA HIS A 138 15.82 -21.28 -21.35
C HIS A 138 16.16 -20.06 -22.19
N GLY A 139 15.12 -19.37 -22.69
CA GLY A 139 15.27 -18.13 -23.43
C GLY A 139 15.58 -16.92 -22.54
N VAL A 140 15.85 -15.77 -23.15
CA VAL A 140 16.11 -14.51 -22.41
C VAL A 140 14.87 -14.03 -21.65
N ALA A 141 13.68 -14.12 -22.25
CA ALA A 141 12.41 -13.71 -21.65
C ALA A 141 11.51 -14.94 -21.45
N TYR A 142 11.95 -15.86 -20.59
CA TYR A 142 11.34 -17.18 -20.42
C TYR A 142 9.89 -17.17 -19.89
N ASN A 143 9.38 -16.04 -19.41
CA ASN A 143 7.97 -15.85 -19.01
C ASN A 143 7.17 -14.93 -19.95
N ALA A 144 7.75 -14.46 -21.06
CA ALA A 144 7.02 -13.65 -22.03
C ALA A 144 5.96 -14.45 -22.79
N GLN A 145 4.97 -13.73 -23.30
CA GLN A 145 3.96 -14.24 -24.22
C GLN A 145 4.50 -14.09 -25.64
N ILE A 146 4.73 -15.21 -26.33
CA ILE A 146 5.38 -15.25 -27.64
C ILE A 146 4.33 -15.53 -28.71
N TYR A 147 4.17 -14.59 -29.64
CA TYR A 147 3.28 -14.74 -30.79
C TYR A 147 4.10 -15.05 -32.03
N VAL A 148 3.83 -16.18 -32.68
CA VAL A 148 4.67 -16.64 -33.79
C VAL A 148 3.90 -16.55 -35.10
N GLY A 149 4.47 -15.84 -36.06
CA GLY A 149 4.08 -15.82 -37.47
C GLY A 149 5.05 -16.64 -38.31
N ASN A 150 4.57 -17.13 -39.45
CA ASN A 150 5.36 -17.97 -40.35
C ASN A 150 5.62 -17.23 -41.67
N THR A 151 6.83 -17.28 -42.19
CA THR A 151 7.20 -16.75 -43.52
C THR A 151 6.72 -17.67 -44.66
N ASN A 152 6.26 -18.88 -44.32
CA ASN A 152 5.93 -19.99 -45.22
C ASN A 152 7.09 -20.37 -46.16
N LYS A 153 8.33 -20.19 -45.68
CA LYS A 153 9.59 -20.50 -46.36
C LYS A 153 10.61 -21.05 -45.34
N ASN A 154 11.75 -21.49 -45.85
CA ASN A 154 12.91 -21.89 -45.05
C ASN A 154 13.98 -20.78 -45.03
N ASP A 155 15.01 -20.94 -44.20
CA ASP A 155 16.05 -19.92 -44.00
C ASP A 155 16.96 -19.72 -45.23
N SER A 156 17.00 -20.72 -46.12
CA SER A 156 17.74 -20.65 -47.39
C SER A 156 17.03 -19.83 -48.47
N PHE A 157 15.77 -19.42 -48.25
CA PHE A 157 15.03 -18.63 -49.22
C PHE A 157 15.63 -17.21 -49.35
N LEU A 158 15.77 -16.74 -50.59
CA LEU A 158 16.36 -15.44 -50.91
C LEU A 158 15.27 -14.36 -50.88
N PHE A 159 15.25 -13.56 -49.81
CA PHE A 159 14.24 -12.51 -49.63
C PHE A 159 14.69 -11.18 -50.25
N GLY A 160 14.67 -11.14 -51.59
CA GLY A 160 14.78 -9.90 -52.37
C GLY A 160 13.43 -9.15 -52.45
N PRO A 161 13.16 -8.39 -53.53
CA PRO A 161 11.91 -7.62 -53.68
C PRO A 161 10.70 -8.46 -54.15
N LYS A 162 10.91 -9.72 -54.54
CA LYS A 162 9.89 -10.62 -55.11
C LYS A 162 8.92 -11.31 -54.15
N PRO A 163 9.22 -11.56 -52.85
CA PRO A 163 8.29 -12.19 -51.94
C PRO A 163 6.97 -11.42 -51.90
N ASP A 164 5.85 -12.15 -51.82
CA ASP A 164 4.52 -11.58 -51.96
C ASP A 164 4.17 -10.64 -50.80
N SER A 165 3.96 -9.36 -51.10
CA SER A 165 3.69 -8.36 -50.08
C SER A 165 2.34 -8.54 -49.40
N ARG A 166 1.31 -9.08 -50.08
CA ARG A 166 0.00 -9.33 -49.45
C ARG A 166 0.09 -10.36 -48.33
N TYR A 167 0.92 -11.38 -48.54
CA TYR A 167 1.21 -12.37 -47.50
C TYR A 167 1.90 -11.73 -46.29
N PHE A 168 2.95 -10.94 -46.53
CA PHE A 168 3.70 -10.29 -45.46
C PHE A 168 2.87 -9.24 -44.71
N THR A 169 2.04 -8.47 -45.41
CA THR A 169 1.06 -7.58 -44.78
C THR A 169 0.12 -8.35 -43.86
N ALA A 170 -0.40 -9.50 -44.30
CA ALA A 170 -1.31 -10.31 -43.48
C ALA A 170 -0.63 -10.82 -42.20
N VAL A 171 0.59 -11.37 -42.28
CA VAL A 171 1.27 -11.92 -41.09
C VAL A 171 1.74 -10.81 -40.13
N TYR A 172 2.27 -9.70 -40.65
CA TYR A 172 2.66 -8.57 -39.81
C TYR A 172 1.46 -7.93 -39.11
N ASN A 173 0.32 -7.80 -39.81
CA ASN A 173 -0.92 -7.33 -39.18
C ASN A 173 -1.42 -8.31 -38.12
N ALA A 174 -1.42 -9.62 -38.38
CA ALA A 174 -1.83 -10.61 -37.38
C ALA A 174 -0.98 -10.54 -36.10
N LEU A 175 0.33 -10.34 -36.22
CA LEU A 175 1.22 -10.12 -35.07
C LEU A 175 0.89 -8.80 -34.35
N ALA A 176 0.76 -7.69 -35.07
CA ALA A 176 0.46 -6.38 -34.49
C ALA A 176 -0.92 -6.36 -33.80
N ASP A 177 -1.93 -6.99 -34.40
CA ASP A 177 -3.31 -7.06 -33.90
C ASP A 177 -3.40 -7.96 -32.64
N ALA A 178 -2.47 -8.91 -32.47
CA ALA A 178 -2.31 -9.66 -31.23
C ALA A 178 -1.76 -8.82 -30.06
N GLY A 179 -1.31 -7.59 -30.35
CA GLY A 179 -0.79 -6.63 -29.38
C GLY A 179 0.68 -6.83 -29.02
N VAL A 180 1.48 -7.44 -29.92
CA VAL A 180 2.93 -7.56 -29.70
C VAL A 180 3.59 -6.17 -29.73
N ARG A 181 4.56 -5.97 -28.84
CA ARG A 181 5.30 -4.70 -28.73
C ARG A 181 6.56 -4.68 -29.61
N ALA A 182 7.14 -5.85 -29.86
CA ALA A 182 8.31 -6.02 -30.72
C ALA A 182 8.20 -7.31 -31.53
N ILE A 183 8.72 -7.33 -32.75
CA ILE A 183 8.73 -8.50 -33.65
C ILE A 183 10.17 -8.81 -34.04
N ASN A 184 10.62 -10.02 -33.70
CA ASN A 184 11.89 -10.55 -34.17
C ASN A 184 11.79 -11.03 -35.63
N ASN A 185 12.73 -10.61 -36.46
CA ASN A 185 12.83 -10.98 -37.88
C ASN A 185 14.23 -11.57 -38.16
N SER A 186 14.38 -12.88 -37.91
CA SER A 186 15.64 -13.62 -38.01
C SER A 186 15.79 -14.49 -39.26
N TRP A 187 14.95 -14.30 -40.27
CA TRP A 187 14.85 -15.22 -41.40
C TRP A 187 15.61 -14.75 -42.63
N GLY A 188 16.03 -15.73 -43.42
CA GLY A 188 16.18 -15.55 -44.85
C GLY A 188 17.55 -15.06 -45.29
N SER A 189 17.90 -15.46 -46.50
CA SER A 189 19.23 -15.26 -47.06
C SER A 189 19.30 -14.04 -47.99
N GLN A 190 20.45 -13.38 -47.99
CA GLN A 190 20.74 -12.24 -48.87
C GLN A 190 20.79 -12.70 -50.34
N PRO A 191 20.11 -12.01 -51.28
CA PRO A 191 20.26 -12.29 -52.71
C PRO A 191 21.72 -12.15 -53.18
N PRO A 192 22.21 -13.02 -54.07
CA PRO A 192 23.61 -13.06 -54.48
C PRO A 192 24.07 -11.81 -55.24
N ASP A 193 23.13 -11.05 -55.82
CA ASP A 193 23.36 -9.81 -56.56
C ASP A 193 23.42 -8.56 -55.66
N VAL A 194 23.17 -8.71 -54.36
CA VAL A 194 23.14 -7.60 -53.41
C VAL A 194 24.45 -7.54 -52.61
N SER A 195 24.95 -6.34 -52.31
CA SER A 195 26.12 -6.09 -51.44
C SER A 195 25.76 -5.01 -50.40
N TYR A 196 26.45 -5.01 -49.26
CA TYR A 196 26.34 -3.94 -48.24
C TYR A 196 27.73 -3.42 -47.82
N ARG A 197 28.73 -3.53 -48.71
CA ARG A 197 30.11 -3.12 -48.40
C ARG A 197 30.26 -1.62 -48.35
N THR A 198 29.56 -0.91 -49.22
CA THR A 198 29.57 0.55 -49.32
C THR A 198 28.17 1.14 -49.13
N LEU A 199 28.09 2.44 -48.86
CA LEU A 199 26.81 3.16 -48.85
C LEU A 199 26.12 3.08 -50.22
N GLY A 200 26.88 3.15 -51.33
CA GLY A 200 26.35 2.99 -52.68
C GLY A 200 25.70 1.61 -52.90
N ASP A 201 26.30 0.54 -52.37
CA ASP A 201 25.72 -0.81 -52.47
C ASP A 201 24.38 -0.89 -51.71
N LEU A 202 24.30 -0.25 -50.54
CA LEU A 202 23.07 -0.15 -49.74
C LEU A 202 21.97 0.62 -50.48
N HIS A 203 22.32 1.74 -51.11
CA HIS A 203 21.42 2.51 -51.95
C HIS A 203 20.90 1.68 -53.14
N ALA A 204 21.77 0.92 -53.81
CA ALA A 204 21.38 0.03 -54.90
C ALA A 204 20.45 -1.09 -54.40
N ALA A 205 20.72 -1.65 -53.22
CA ALA A 205 19.85 -2.65 -52.58
C ALA A 205 18.46 -2.06 -52.27
N TYR A 206 18.40 -0.86 -51.69
CA TYR A 206 17.14 -0.21 -51.35
C TYR A 206 16.33 0.20 -52.59
N ALA A 207 16.99 0.64 -53.66
CA ALA A 207 16.33 0.94 -54.93
C ALA A 207 15.58 -0.27 -55.53
N GLN A 208 15.94 -1.50 -55.13
CA GLN A 208 15.16 -2.68 -55.51
C GLN A 208 13.77 -2.72 -54.86
N HIS A 209 13.59 -2.09 -53.69
CA HIS A 209 12.36 -2.07 -52.89
C HIS A 209 11.58 -0.75 -53.02
N TRP A 210 12.26 0.38 -53.21
CA TRP A 210 11.65 1.70 -53.18
C TRP A 210 10.50 1.86 -54.19
N ASN A 211 9.34 2.28 -53.70
CA ASN A 211 8.11 2.50 -54.47
C ASN A 211 7.60 1.27 -55.24
N LYS A 212 7.82 0.05 -54.70
CA LYS A 212 7.34 -1.20 -55.31
C LYS A 212 6.33 -1.99 -54.47
N GLY A 213 6.00 -1.52 -53.26
CA GLY A 213 5.02 -2.18 -52.38
C GLY A 213 5.45 -3.60 -52.01
N THR A 214 6.70 -3.75 -51.59
CA THR A 214 7.32 -5.04 -51.22
C THR A 214 7.00 -5.42 -49.78
N TRP A 215 7.40 -6.62 -49.36
CA TRP A 215 7.27 -7.04 -47.96
C TRP A 215 8.00 -6.12 -46.97
N LEU A 216 9.04 -5.40 -47.41
CA LEU A 216 9.78 -4.48 -46.54
C LEU A 216 8.93 -3.26 -46.18
N ASP A 217 8.05 -2.84 -47.09
CA ASP A 217 7.07 -1.78 -46.83
C ASP A 217 6.02 -2.25 -45.81
N ALA A 218 5.59 -3.51 -45.87
CA ALA A 218 4.68 -4.09 -44.87
C ALA A 218 5.28 -4.11 -43.45
N ALA A 219 6.58 -4.38 -43.33
CA ALA A 219 7.28 -4.29 -42.04
C ALA A 219 7.34 -2.84 -41.52
N ALA A 220 7.66 -1.89 -42.42
CA ALA A 220 7.68 -0.45 -42.09
C ALA A 220 6.32 0.05 -41.60
N ASP A 221 5.23 -0.36 -42.26
CA ASP A 221 3.87 0.06 -41.90
C ASP A 221 3.46 -0.40 -40.51
N VAL A 222 3.87 -1.60 -40.08
CA VAL A 222 3.66 -2.06 -38.71
C VAL A 222 4.49 -1.27 -37.70
N SER A 223 5.71 -0.87 -38.06
CA SER A 223 6.49 0.02 -37.20
C SER A 223 5.91 1.42 -37.05
N ARG A 224 5.25 1.96 -38.08
CA ARG A 224 4.49 3.21 -38.00
C ARG A 224 3.27 3.12 -37.09
N ARG A 225 2.75 1.91 -36.83
CA ARG A 225 1.72 1.65 -35.81
C ARG A 225 2.29 1.58 -34.38
N GLY A 226 3.60 1.75 -34.20
CA GLY A 226 4.28 1.76 -32.91
C GLY A 226 4.93 0.43 -32.51
N VAL A 227 4.94 -0.60 -33.36
CA VAL A 227 5.57 -1.90 -33.05
C VAL A 227 7.06 -1.88 -33.41
N ILE A 228 7.93 -2.39 -32.54
CA ILE A 228 9.36 -2.44 -32.85
C ILE A 228 9.67 -3.62 -33.76
N ASN A 229 10.26 -3.38 -34.93
CA ASN A 229 10.82 -4.47 -35.72
C ASN A 229 12.31 -4.67 -35.37
N VAL A 230 12.67 -5.88 -34.96
CA VAL A 230 14.04 -6.29 -34.63
C VAL A 230 14.59 -7.14 -35.77
N PHE A 231 15.57 -6.62 -36.52
CA PHE A 231 16.14 -7.28 -37.71
C PHE A 231 17.59 -7.68 -37.51
N SER A 232 17.90 -8.93 -37.87
CA SER A 232 19.27 -9.42 -37.94
C SER A 232 20.09 -8.64 -38.99
N ALA A 233 21.34 -8.26 -38.66
CA ALA A 233 22.18 -7.42 -39.53
C ALA A 233 22.71 -8.14 -40.79
N GLY A 234 22.73 -9.48 -40.78
CA GLY A 234 23.28 -10.32 -41.85
C GLY A 234 24.66 -10.90 -41.52
N ASN A 235 25.04 -11.97 -42.20
CA ASN A 235 26.16 -12.86 -41.79
C ASN A 235 27.41 -12.77 -42.68
N SER A 236 27.44 -11.86 -43.66
CA SER A 236 28.49 -11.75 -44.68
C SER A 236 29.79 -11.10 -44.19
N GLY A 237 29.79 -10.53 -42.99
CA GLY A 237 30.95 -9.81 -42.43
C GLY A 237 31.15 -8.42 -43.06
N TYR A 238 30.10 -7.81 -43.59
CA TYR A 238 30.17 -6.51 -44.24
C TYR A 238 30.24 -5.35 -43.22
N PRO A 239 30.83 -4.19 -43.59
CA PRO A 239 30.85 -2.98 -42.76
C PRO A 239 29.48 -2.38 -42.45
N ASN A 240 28.42 -2.76 -43.17
CA ASN A 240 27.07 -2.30 -42.91
C ASN A 240 26.09 -3.44 -42.70
N ALA A 241 25.05 -3.15 -41.92
CA ALA A 241 23.91 -4.01 -41.77
C ALA A 241 23.15 -4.12 -43.10
N SER A 242 22.38 -5.20 -43.26
CA SER A 242 21.59 -5.42 -44.46
C SER A 242 20.56 -4.32 -44.68
N VAL A 243 20.08 -4.16 -45.93
CA VAL A 243 19.09 -3.12 -46.29
C VAL A 243 17.84 -3.15 -45.41
N ARG A 244 17.38 -4.34 -45.01
CA ARG A 244 16.24 -4.50 -44.09
C ARG A 244 16.54 -3.96 -42.68
N SER A 245 17.74 -4.19 -42.16
CA SER A 245 18.14 -3.67 -40.84
C SER A 245 18.45 -2.17 -40.89
N ALA A 246 18.96 -1.69 -42.02
CA ALA A 246 19.32 -0.30 -42.24
C ALA A 246 18.16 0.57 -42.75
N LEU A 247 16.94 0.04 -42.84
CA LEU A 247 15.79 0.75 -43.40
C LEU A 247 15.55 2.15 -42.82
N PRO A 248 15.73 2.43 -41.51
CA PRO A 248 15.58 3.78 -40.97
C PRO A 248 16.54 4.83 -41.53
N TYR A 249 17.64 4.43 -42.18
CA TYR A 249 18.45 5.37 -42.94
C TYR A 249 17.65 5.93 -44.13
N PHE A 250 16.92 5.07 -44.83
CA PHE A 250 16.13 5.44 -45.99
C PHE A 250 14.73 5.99 -45.64
N GLN A 251 14.20 5.59 -44.48
CA GLN A 251 12.90 6.00 -43.94
C GLN A 251 13.06 6.46 -42.47
N PRO A 252 13.53 7.70 -42.22
CA PRO A 252 13.93 8.15 -40.88
C PRO A 252 12.84 8.14 -39.81
N ASP A 253 11.57 8.12 -40.20
CA ASP A 253 10.42 8.00 -39.28
C ASP A 253 10.42 6.68 -38.51
N LEU A 254 11.11 5.65 -39.01
CA LEU A 254 11.17 4.33 -38.39
C LEU A 254 12.19 4.22 -37.24
N GLU A 255 13.09 5.20 -37.07
CA GLU A 255 14.25 5.09 -36.16
C GLU A 255 13.87 4.74 -34.71
N GLY A 256 12.73 5.26 -34.21
CA GLY A 256 12.23 4.96 -32.87
C GLY A 256 11.53 3.60 -32.69
N HIS A 257 11.29 2.86 -33.79
CA HIS A 257 10.53 1.61 -33.80
C HIS A 257 11.23 0.51 -34.63
N TRP A 258 12.56 0.60 -34.74
CA TRP A 258 13.38 -0.35 -35.49
C TRP A 258 14.65 -0.65 -34.72
N LEU A 259 15.10 -1.91 -34.75
CA LEU A 259 16.33 -2.33 -34.09
C LEU A 259 17.12 -3.24 -35.02
N ALA A 260 18.29 -2.79 -35.45
CA ALA A 260 19.26 -3.61 -36.15
C ALA A 260 20.12 -4.38 -35.13
N VAL A 261 20.40 -5.65 -35.41
CA VAL A 261 21.15 -6.50 -34.47
C VAL A 261 22.35 -7.17 -35.13
N SER A 262 23.54 -6.69 -34.76
CA SER A 262 24.84 -7.31 -35.07
C SER A 262 25.13 -8.45 -34.08
N GLY A 263 26.13 -9.28 -34.36
CA GLY A 263 26.39 -10.48 -33.56
C GLY A 263 27.83 -10.63 -33.05
N LEU A 264 27.95 -11.15 -31.82
CA LEU A 264 29.19 -11.50 -31.15
C LEU A 264 29.47 -13.01 -31.19
N ASP A 265 30.76 -13.36 -31.06
CA ASP A 265 31.18 -14.68 -30.65
C ASP A 265 31.54 -14.77 -29.15
N GLN A 266 31.80 -16.01 -28.69
CA GLN A 266 32.14 -16.30 -27.29
C GLN A 266 33.45 -15.64 -26.80
N SER A 267 34.29 -15.17 -27.73
CA SER A 267 35.51 -14.39 -27.43
C SER A 267 35.23 -12.89 -27.39
N ASN A 268 33.95 -12.50 -27.35
CA ASN A 268 33.46 -11.12 -27.30
C ASN A 268 33.90 -10.30 -28.52
N GLN A 269 34.07 -10.94 -29.68
CA GLN A 269 34.39 -10.27 -30.94
C GLN A 269 33.15 -10.07 -31.80
N GLN A 270 33.01 -8.88 -32.39
CA GLN A 270 32.03 -8.62 -33.45
C GLN A 270 32.46 -9.39 -34.72
N LYS A 271 31.58 -10.28 -35.21
CA LYS A 271 31.93 -11.28 -36.24
C LYS A 271 31.12 -11.19 -37.54
N TYR A 272 29.90 -10.67 -37.48
CA TYR A 272 28.96 -10.66 -38.60
C TYR A 272 28.93 -9.29 -39.29
N ASN A 273 27.86 -8.95 -40.02
CA ASN A 273 27.71 -7.60 -40.54
C ASN A 273 27.73 -6.59 -39.37
N GLN A 274 28.52 -5.53 -39.52
CA GLN A 274 28.62 -4.44 -38.56
C GLN A 274 27.39 -3.55 -38.61
N CYS A 275 27.19 -2.69 -37.61
CA CYS A 275 26.05 -1.78 -37.60
C CYS A 275 26.10 -0.74 -38.75
N GLY A 276 27.29 -0.29 -39.13
CA GLY A 276 27.50 0.68 -40.21
C GLY A 276 26.63 1.92 -40.07
N ILE A 277 25.92 2.27 -41.14
CA ILE A 277 24.98 3.39 -41.17
C ILE A 277 23.83 3.27 -40.17
N ALA A 278 23.50 2.05 -39.70
CA ALA A 278 22.42 1.80 -38.76
C ALA A 278 22.78 2.05 -37.28
N LYS A 279 23.99 2.56 -37.00
CA LYS A 279 24.55 2.62 -35.64
C LYS A 279 23.64 3.21 -34.56
N TYR A 280 22.77 4.17 -34.88
CA TYR A 280 21.90 4.83 -33.91
C TYR A 280 20.70 3.99 -33.46
N TRP A 281 20.30 2.98 -34.23
CA TRP A 281 19.26 2.02 -33.88
C TRP A 281 19.80 0.59 -33.92
N CYS A 282 21.12 0.42 -33.67
CA CYS A 282 21.78 -0.87 -33.74
C CYS A 282 22.43 -1.24 -32.40
N ILE A 283 22.29 -2.51 -32.04
CA ILE A 283 22.97 -3.14 -30.90
C ILE A 283 23.67 -4.41 -31.36
N THR A 284 24.62 -4.90 -30.57
CA THR A 284 25.35 -6.14 -30.86
C THR A 284 25.12 -7.14 -29.72
N THR A 285 24.56 -8.30 -30.02
CA THR A 285 24.23 -9.33 -29.03
C THR A 285 24.91 -10.67 -29.36
N PRO A 286 24.93 -11.63 -28.42
CA PRO A 286 25.46 -12.99 -28.65
C PRO A 286 24.81 -13.67 -29.87
N GLY A 287 25.63 -14.10 -30.83
CA GLY A 287 25.12 -14.71 -32.08
C GLY A 287 25.83 -15.99 -32.51
N ALA A 288 27.07 -16.23 -32.08
CA ALA A 288 27.79 -17.46 -32.41
C ALA A 288 27.67 -18.51 -31.31
N LYS A 289 27.55 -19.77 -31.71
CA LYS A 289 27.48 -20.95 -30.84
C LYS A 289 26.38 -20.83 -29.77
N VAL A 290 25.19 -20.45 -30.19
CA VAL A 290 24.01 -20.34 -29.33
C VAL A 290 23.28 -21.68 -29.35
N ASP A 291 23.11 -22.28 -28.17
CA ASP A 291 22.33 -23.50 -27.98
C ASP A 291 20.86 -23.13 -27.76
N SER A 292 19.95 -23.73 -28.51
CA SER A 292 18.51 -23.48 -28.42
C SER A 292 17.71 -24.64 -29.01
N THR A 293 16.40 -24.59 -28.84
CA THR A 293 15.43 -25.59 -29.28
C THR A 293 15.52 -25.93 -30.77
N ILE A 294 15.19 -27.16 -31.12
CA ILE A 294 14.96 -27.64 -32.50
C ILE A 294 13.75 -28.58 -32.51
N PRO A 295 13.09 -28.80 -33.67
CA PRO A 295 11.91 -29.66 -33.72
C PRO A 295 12.13 -31.07 -33.17
N GLY A 296 11.08 -31.66 -32.61
CA GLY A 296 11.12 -32.98 -31.97
C GLY A 296 11.59 -32.97 -30.50
N GLY A 297 11.53 -31.81 -29.84
CA GLY A 297 11.90 -31.66 -28.42
C GLY A 297 13.41 -31.65 -28.14
N GLY A 298 14.24 -31.36 -29.15
CA GLY A 298 15.70 -31.40 -29.05
C GLY A 298 16.33 -30.01 -28.91
N TYR A 299 17.66 -29.98 -28.75
CA TYR A 299 18.44 -28.74 -28.72
C TYR A 299 19.63 -28.85 -29.66
N ALA A 300 20.02 -27.74 -30.28
CA ALA A 300 21.20 -27.68 -31.14
C ALA A 300 21.87 -26.32 -31.09
N ILE A 301 23.17 -26.32 -31.41
CA ILE A 301 23.97 -25.11 -31.51
C ILE A 301 23.88 -24.54 -32.93
N LYS A 302 23.46 -23.28 -33.06
CA LYS A 302 23.49 -22.50 -34.31
C LYS A 302 24.31 -21.22 -34.16
N SER A 303 24.62 -20.56 -35.27
CA SER A 303 25.46 -19.37 -35.29
C SER A 303 25.00 -18.40 -36.37
N GLY A 304 24.81 -17.13 -36.01
CA GLY A 304 24.42 -16.06 -36.92
C GLY A 304 23.80 -14.88 -36.18
N THR A 305 23.62 -13.77 -36.90
CA THR A 305 22.77 -12.66 -36.43
C THR A 305 21.31 -13.09 -36.22
N SER A 306 20.89 -14.22 -36.80
CA SER A 306 19.61 -14.86 -36.53
C SER A 306 19.43 -15.34 -35.10
N MET A 307 20.53 -15.62 -34.38
CA MET A 307 20.51 -15.90 -32.93
C MET A 307 20.77 -14.63 -32.11
N ALA A 308 21.39 -13.60 -32.70
CA ALA A 308 21.60 -12.31 -32.03
C ALA A 308 20.29 -11.51 -31.89
N ALA A 309 19.49 -11.41 -32.95
CA ALA A 309 18.20 -10.70 -32.93
C ALA A 309 17.21 -11.22 -31.87
N PRO A 310 17.01 -12.54 -31.65
CA PRO A 310 16.12 -13.03 -30.61
C PRO A 310 16.65 -12.76 -29.20
N HIS A 311 17.96 -12.75 -29.00
CA HIS A 311 18.57 -12.27 -27.75
C HIS A 311 18.20 -10.82 -27.46
N ALA A 312 18.33 -9.93 -28.46
CA ALA A 312 17.97 -8.52 -28.33
C ALA A 312 16.46 -8.34 -28.10
N THR A 313 15.62 -9.12 -28.79
CA THR A 313 14.16 -9.06 -28.63
C THR A 313 13.72 -9.51 -27.24
N GLY A 314 14.32 -10.58 -26.71
CA GLY A 314 14.07 -11.01 -25.34
C GLY A 314 14.58 -9.99 -24.31
N ALA A 315 15.77 -9.42 -24.50
CA ALA A 315 16.28 -8.35 -23.64
C ALA A 315 15.35 -7.12 -23.62
N LEU A 316 14.82 -6.73 -24.79
CA LEU A 316 13.83 -5.66 -24.90
C LEU A 316 12.54 -5.99 -24.14
N ALA A 317 12.09 -7.24 -24.14
CA ALA A 317 10.93 -7.66 -23.37
C ALA A 317 11.15 -7.51 -21.85
N LEU A 318 12.36 -7.79 -21.36
CA LEU A 318 12.72 -7.57 -19.95
C LEU A 318 12.66 -6.06 -19.61
N VAL A 319 13.18 -5.20 -20.49
CA VAL A 319 13.08 -3.73 -20.31
C VAL A 319 11.61 -3.27 -20.30
N MET A 320 10.78 -3.82 -21.19
CA MET A 320 9.36 -3.51 -21.28
C MET A 320 8.56 -3.93 -20.04
N GLU A 321 8.93 -5.03 -19.38
CA GLU A 321 8.34 -5.44 -18.11
C GLU A 321 8.80 -4.52 -16.97
N ARG A 322 10.10 -4.19 -16.94
CA ARG A 322 10.69 -3.31 -15.91
C ARG A 322 10.07 -1.92 -15.90
N TYR A 323 9.69 -1.39 -17.07
CA TYR A 323 9.10 -0.06 -17.23
C TYR A 323 7.73 -0.14 -17.91
N PRO A 324 6.68 -0.58 -17.20
CA PRO A 324 5.34 -0.76 -17.78
C PRO A 324 4.69 0.57 -18.19
N TYR A 325 5.20 1.70 -17.67
CA TYR A 325 4.74 3.04 -18.01
C TYR A 325 5.44 3.66 -19.22
N MET A 326 6.48 3.01 -19.77
CA MET A 326 7.20 3.48 -20.95
C MET A 326 6.56 2.95 -22.24
N ASN A 327 6.48 3.82 -23.25
CA ASN A 327 6.11 3.41 -24.60
C ASN A 327 7.23 2.57 -25.27
N ASN A 328 6.97 2.04 -26.46
CA ASN A 328 7.92 1.17 -27.15
C ASN A 328 9.24 1.88 -27.47
N GLN A 329 9.18 3.09 -28.03
CA GLN A 329 10.37 3.89 -28.34
C GLN A 329 11.24 4.15 -27.08
N GLN A 330 10.63 4.48 -25.94
CA GLN A 330 11.33 4.70 -24.68
C GLN A 330 11.99 3.42 -24.16
N ALA A 331 11.31 2.27 -24.25
CA ALA A 331 11.91 0.98 -23.88
C ALA A 331 13.11 0.62 -24.78
N LEU A 332 13.01 0.90 -26.08
CA LEU A 332 14.12 0.73 -27.02
C LEU A 332 15.28 1.67 -26.67
N GLU A 333 14.98 2.93 -26.36
CA GLU A 333 15.99 3.91 -25.93
C GLU A 333 16.71 3.47 -24.65
N VAL A 334 16.01 2.93 -23.65
CA VAL A 334 16.65 2.37 -22.46
C VAL A 334 17.59 1.22 -22.83
N LEU A 335 17.15 0.26 -23.67
CA LEU A 335 18.00 -0.85 -24.10
C LEU A 335 19.28 -0.36 -24.81
N LEU A 336 19.16 0.62 -25.70
CA LEU A 336 20.28 1.17 -26.46
C LEU A 336 21.24 1.98 -25.57
N THR A 337 20.72 2.91 -24.77
CA THR A 337 21.52 3.88 -24.01
C THR A 337 22.18 3.28 -22.77
N THR A 338 21.77 2.09 -22.35
CA THR A 338 22.39 1.37 -21.23
C THR A 338 23.42 0.34 -21.67
N ALA A 339 23.51 0.06 -22.98
CA ALA A 339 24.51 -0.83 -23.56
C ALA A 339 25.95 -0.38 -23.25
N THR A 340 26.87 -1.34 -23.28
CA THR A 340 28.30 -1.11 -23.01
C THR A 340 29.16 -1.45 -24.21
N GLN A 341 30.33 -0.84 -24.31
CA GLN A 341 31.35 -1.23 -25.28
C GLN A 341 31.82 -2.67 -25.04
N LEU A 342 32.60 -3.23 -25.97
CA LEU A 342 33.11 -4.61 -25.84
C LEU A 342 33.95 -4.79 -24.56
N ASP A 343 34.67 -3.77 -24.12
CA ASP A 343 35.47 -3.79 -22.89
C ASP A 343 34.65 -3.57 -21.60
N GLY A 344 33.33 -3.37 -21.72
CA GLY A 344 32.42 -3.13 -20.61
C GLY A 344 32.26 -1.66 -20.21
N SER A 345 32.99 -0.73 -20.83
CA SER A 345 32.82 0.71 -20.58
C SER A 345 31.47 1.23 -21.08
N ILE A 346 30.97 2.31 -20.48
CA ILE A 346 29.70 2.95 -20.86
C ILE A 346 29.80 3.50 -22.28
N THR A 347 28.77 3.27 -23.09
CA THR A 347 28.68 3.85 -24.44
C THR A 347 28.24 5.31 -24.37
N ASP A 348 29.17 6.24 -24.61
CA ASP A 348 28.88 7.66 -24.76
C ASP A 348 28.14 7.97 -26.08
N ALA A 349 28.46 7.29 -27.17
CA ALA A 349 27.79 7.43 -28.46
C ALA A 349 28.00 6.17 -29.33
N PRO A 350 27.06 5.85 -30.23
CA PRO A 350 27.14 4.63 -31.03
C PRO A 350 28.23 4.70 -32.11
N SER A 351 28.86 3.55 -32.39
CA SER A 351 29.90 3.38 -33.40
C SER A 351 29.42 2.60 -34.61
N THR A 352 30.07 2.77 -35.76
CA THR A 352 29.76 1.97 -36.97
C THR A 352 30.04 0.47 -36.77
N ARG A 353 30.96 0.08 -35.88
CA ARG A 353 31.32 -1.33 -35.69
C ARG A 353 30.24 -2.11 -34.93
N ILE A 354 29.82 -1.59 -33.77
CA ILE A 354 28.94 -2.30 -32.82
C ILE A 354 27.67 -1.53 -32.44
N GLY A 355 27.41 -0.38 -33.08
CA GLY A 355 26.28 0.47 -32.73
C GLY A 355 26.43 1.00 -31.31
N TRP A 356 25.37 0.87 -30.53
CA TRP A 356 25.35 1.18 -29.10
C TRP A 356 26.19 0.24 -28.23
N GLY A 357 26.69 -0.87 -28.80
CA GLY A 357 27.50 -1.85 -28.09
C GLY A 357 26.69 -3.08 -27.72
N VAL A 358 27.00 -3.67 -26.56
CA VAL A 358 26.40 -4.91 -26.09
C VAL A 358 25.33 -4.63 -25.05
N ALA A 359 24.17 -5.27 -25.20
CA ALA A 359 23.08 -5.15 -24.23
C ALA A 359 23.59 -5.44 -22.82
N ASN A 360 23.23 -4.56 -21.88
CA ASN A 360 23.61 -4.65 -20.48
C ASN A 360 22.36 -4.51 -19.62
N LEU A 361 21.79 -5.64 -19.22
CA LEU A 361 20.53 -5.67 -18.49
C LEU A 361 20.67 -5.17 -17.04
N GLU A 362 21.85 -5.26 -16.43
CA GLU A 362 22.11 -4.67 -15.11
C GLU A 362 21.86 -3.16 -15.11
N ARG A 363 22.43 -2.46 -16.09
CA ARG A 363 22.23 -1.02 -16.28
C ARG A 363 20.80 -0.73 -16.75
N ALA A 364 20.24 -1.55 -17.64
CA ALA A 364 18.87 -1.36 -18.12
C ALA A 364 17.84 -1.40 -16.98
N MET A 365 18.07 -2.15 -15.88
CA MET A 365 17.16 -2.17 -14.72
C MET A 365 17.20 -0.90 -13.84
N ARG A 366 18.15 0.02 -14.11
CA ARG A 366 18.43 1.24 -13.32
C ARG A 366 18.00 2.55 -13.98
N GLY A 367 17.28 2.49 -15.10
CA GLY A 367 16.77 3.64 -15.85
C GLY A 367 17.53 3.88 -17.17
N PRO A 368 17.15 4.88 -17.97
CA PRO A 368 17.90 5.25 -19.18
C PRO A 368 19.34 5.66 -18.84
N GLY A 369 20.28 5.46 -19.78
CA GLY A 369 21.66 5.96 -19.65
C GLY A 369 21.89 7.29 -20.37
N GLN A 370 21.03 7.61 -21.33
CA GLN A 370 20.99 8.88 -22.04
C GLN A 370 19.56 9.21 -22.43
N LEU A 371 19.26 10.48 -22.70
CA LEU A 371 18.01 10.91 -23.32
C LEU A 371 18.26 11.30 -24.78
N LEU A 372 17.57 10.64 -25.72
CA LEU A 372 17.74 10.84 -27.16
C LEU A 372 16.72 11.82 -27.76
N GLY A 373 16.17 12.69 -26.92
CA GLY A 373 15.19 13.72 -27.26
C GLY A 373 14.34 14.04 -26.04
N VAL A 374 13.04 14.23 -26.25
CA VAL A 374 12.07 14.41 -25.16
C VAL A 374 11.68 13.05 -24.59
N PHE A 375 11.90 12.86 -23.29
CA PHE A 375 11.53 11.66 -22.56
C PHE A 375 10.42 11.97 -21.56
N ASP A 376 9.20 11.46 -21.79
CA ASP A 376 8.07 11.62 -20.87
C ASP A 376 7.90 10.41 -19.94
N ALA A 377 8.28 10.58 -18.67
CA ALA A 377 8.08 9.61 -17.61
C ALA A 377 6.67 9.77 -17.01
N ASN A 378 5.68 9.08 -17.58
CA ASN A 378 4.27 9.14 -17.16
C ASN A 378 3.91 8.03 -16.16
N LEU A 379 4.25 8.22 -14.89
CA LEU A 379 3.95 7.25 -13.83
C LEU A 379 2.55 7.48 -13.25
N GLY A 380 1.74 6.43 -13.16
CA GLY A 380 0.37 6.47 -12.61
C GLY A 380 0.32 6.61 -11.09
N ALA A 381 -0.88 6.88 -10.55
CA ALA A 381 -1.09 6.98 -9.10
C ALA A 381 -0.66 5.69 -8.38
N GLY A 382 0.05 5.83 -7.24
CA GLY A 382 0.60 4.71 -6.49
C GLY A 382 1.86 4.07 -7.09
N GLN A 383 2.28 4.45 -8.30
CA GLN A 383 3.55 3.99 -8.87
C GLN A 383 4.71 4.85 -8.36
N SER A 384 5.84 4.18 -8.09
CA SER A 384 7.10 4.82 -7.73
C SER A 384 8.25 4.12 -8.44
N ASP A 385 9.20 4.87 -8.97
CA ASP A 385 10.41 4.32 -9.58
C ASP A 385 11.67 5.13 -9.24
N VAL A 386 12.81 4.47 -9.31
CA VAL A 386 14.14 5.02 -9.05
C VAL A 386 15.02 4.80 -10.27
N TRP A 387 15.54 5.90 -10.81
CA TRP A 387 16.59 5.86 -11.83
C TRP A 387 17.92 6.23 -11.19
N SER A 388 18.83 5.26 -11.20
CA SER A 388 20.13 5.35 -10.54
C SER A 388 21.32 5.35 -11.50
N ASN A 389 21.07 5.25 -12.80
CA ASN A 389 22.09 5.55 -13.81
C ASN A 389 22.36 7.06 -13.88
N ASP A 390 23.60 7.40 -14.24
CA ASP A 390 23.93 8.72 -14.78
C ASP A 390 23.27 8.86 -16.16
N ILE A 391 22.64 10.01 -16.40
CA ILE A 391 21.89 10.27 -17.64
C ILE A 391 22.52 11.44 -18.39
N SER A 392 23.02 11.19 -19.60
CA SER A 392 23.59 12.24 -20.48
C SER A 392 22.82 12.40 -21.79
N ASP A 393 23.30 13.22 -22.72
CA ASP A 393 22.78 13.32 -24.09
C ASP A 393 23.91 13.38 -25.15
N LYS A 394 25.07 12.80 -24.83
CA LYS A 394 26.29 12.86 -25.66
C LYS A 394 26.08 12.30 -27.07
N ALA A 395 25.25 11.27 -27.22
CA ALA A 395 24.93 10.70 -28.52
C ALA A 395 24.21 11.70 -29.44
N LEU A 396 23.42 12.63 -28.89
CA LEU A 396 22.77 13.69 -29.67
C LEU A 396 23.77 14.74 -30.16
N ILE A 397 24.81 15.05 -29.39
CA ILE A 397 25.91 15.93 -29.84
C ILE A 397 26.59 15.32 -31.07
N GLN A 398 26.94 14.03 -30.99
CA GLN A 398 27.49 13.32 -32.14
C GLN A 398 26.50 13.34 -33.32
N ARG A 399 25.21 13.05 -33.08
CA ARG A 399 24.21 13.01 -34.15
C ARG A 399 24.02 14.36 -34.83
N GLN A 400 24.06 15.45 -34.06
CA GLN A 400 23.94 16.81 -34.58
C GLN A 400 25.08 17.13 -35.55
N ALA A 401 26.32 16.80 -35.18
CA ALA A 401 27.48 17.02 -36.04
C ALA A 401 27.41 16.17 -37.32
N GLU A 402 27.00 14.91 -37.20
CA GLU A 402 26.89 14.00 -38.35
C GLU A 402 25.76 14.37 -39.31
N ASP A 403 24.58 14.69 -38.78
CA ASP A 403 23.46 15.14 -39.62
C ASP A 403 23.83 16.48 -40.30
N ALA A 404 24.52 17.41 -39.63
CA ALA A 404 24.97 18.67 -40.26
C ALA A 404 25.95 18.42 -41.43
N ALA A 405 26.87 17.45 -41.28
CA ALA A 405 27.78 17.05 -42.34
C ALA A 405 27.05 16.35 -43.51
N GLU A 406 26.10 15.47 -43.22
CA GLU A 406 25.27 14.81 -44.22
C GLU A 406 24.42 15.81 -45.00
N ARG A 407 23.77 16.77 -44.31
CA ARG A 407 23.03 17.86 -44.95
C ARG A 407 23.92 18.70 -45.86
N SER A 408 25.12 19.04 -45.42
CA SER A 408 26.08 19.79 -46.25
C SER A 408 26.45 19.04 -47.53
N THR A 409 26.67 17.74 -47.41
CA THR A 409 26.94 16.83 -48.55
C THR A 409 25.72 16.74 -49.48
N TRP A 410 24.52 16.68 -48.92
CA TRP A 410 23.28 16.66 -49.67
C TRP A 410 23.06 17.95 -50.47
N GLN A 411 23.29 19.11 -49.86
CA GLN A 411 23.21 20.40 -50.55
C GLN A 411 24.20 20.52 -51.71
N GLN A 412 25.41 19.94 -51.57
CA GLN A 412 26.36 19.87 -52.69
C GLN A 412 25.89 18.91 -53.78
N THR A 413 25.35 17.74 -53.40
CA THR A 413 24.77 16.76 -54.35
C THR A 413 23.64 17.38 -55.18
N LEU A 414 22.76 18.15 -54.54
CA LEU A 414 21.68 18.88 -55.23
C LEU A 414 22.23 19.83 -56.30
N LYS A 415 23.37 20.48 -56.06
CA LYS A 415 24.02 21.37 -57.04
C LYS A 415 24.70 20.60 -58.15
N ASP A 416 25.51 19.60 -57.80
CA ASP A 416 26.31 18.82 -58.75
C ASP A 416 25.43 18.04 -59.74
N LYS A 417 24.27 17.57 -59.27
CA LYS A 417 23.29 16.84 -60.09
C LYS A 417 22.22 17.72 -60.73
N GLY A 418 22.17 19.02 -60.40
CA GLY A 418 21.13 19.93 -60.88
C GLY A 418 19.73 19.63 -60.33
N TRP A 419 19.62 19.05 -59.14
CA TRP A 419 18.37 18.62 -58.52
C TRP A 419 17.71 19.69 -57.62
N GLN A 420 18.19 20.93 -57.63
CA GLN A 420 17.66 21.98 -56.73
C GLN A 420 16.15 22.23 -56.92
N ASN A 421 15.61 21.95 -58.12
CA ASN A 421 14.19 22.09 -58.45
C ASN A 421 13.49 20.73 -58.63
N GLY A 422 14.04 19.67 -58.03
CA GLY A 422 13.57 18.30 -58.20
C GLY A 422 14.34 17.52 -59.26
N VAL A 423 14.05 16.22 -59.31
CA VAL A 423 14.63 15.29 -60.28
C VAL A 423 13.81 15.29 -61.57
N SER A 424 14.47 15.23 -62.73
CA SER A 424 13.79 15.20 -64.03
C SER A 424 12.91 13.95 -64.19
N ALA A 425 11.81 14.04 -64.94
CA ALA A 425 10.90 12.92 -65.19
C ALA A 425 11.55 11.71 -65.90
N GLY A 426 12.70 11.91 -66.57
CA GLY A 426 13.48 10.85 -67.23
C GLY A 426 14.68 10.34 -66.43
N ALA A 427 14.83 10.76 -65.16
CA ALA A 427 15.96 10.33 -64.35
C ALA A 427 15.92 8.84 -64.05
N SER A 428 17.11 8.26 -63.81
CA SER A 428 17.23 6.85 -63.48
C SER A 428 16.50 6.52 -62.18
N GLN A 429 16.09 5.26 -62.02
CA GLN A 429 15.49 4.76 -60.78
C GLN A 429 16.37 5.05 -59.56
N GLN A 430 17.69 4.96 -59.74
CA GLN A 430 18.67 5.25 -58.69
C GLN A 430 18.63 6.72 -58.30
N ASP A 431 18.70 7.64 -59.28
CA ASP A 431 18.65 9.08 -59.02
C ASP A 431 17.33 9.51 -58.34
N GLN A 432 16.20 8.92 -58.74
CA GLN A 432 14.91 9.19 -58.09
C GLN A 432 14.91 8.73 -56.62
N THR A 433 15.45 7.55 -56.35
CA THR A 433 15.53 6.98 -55.00
C THR A 433 16.52 7.78 -54.13
N ASP A 434 17.71 8.09 -54.66
CA ASP A 434 18.73 8.88 -53.96
C ASP A 434 18.21 10.26 -53.59
N TYR A 435 17.45 10.90 -54.48
CA TYR A 435 16.83 12.19 -54.19
C TYR A 435 15.75 12.11 -53.12
N ALA A 436 14.89 11.09 -53.17
CA ALA A 436 13.89 10.87 -52.13
C ALA A 436 14.54 10.63 -50.76
N VAL A 437 15.60 9.82 -50.70
CA VAL A 437 16.34 9.51 -49.46
C VAL A 437 17.03 10.76 -48.93
N GLY A 438 17.79 11.49 -49.77
CA GLY A 438 18.49 12.71 -49.36
C GLY A 438 17.51 13.78 -48.83
N THR A 439 16.37 13.94 -49.50
CA THR A 439 15.30 14.86 -49.07
C THR A 439 14.68 14.44 -47.74
N ALA A 440 14.41 13.14 -47.54
CA ALA A 440 13.87 12.62 -46.28
C ALA A 440 14.87 12.79 -45.12
N ARG A 441 16.16 12.51 -45.35
CA ARG A 441 17.24 12.71 -44.36
C ARG A 441 17.39 14.18 -43.97
N ASP A 442 17.41 15.10 -44.94
CA ASP A 442 17.52 16.55 -44.69
C ASP A 442 16.31 17.06 -43.89
N SER A 443 15.10 16.61 -44.24
CA SER A 443 13.89 16.91 -43.49
C SER A 443 13.94 16.37 -42.05
N ALA A 444 14.34 15.10 -41.86
CA ALA A 444 14.44 14.51 -40.53
C ALA A 444 15.44 15.24 -39.63
N ALA A 445 16.60 15.62 -40.18
CA ALA A 445 17.60 16.40 -39.47
C ALA A 445 17.11 17.83 -39.13
N ALA A 446 16.26 18.43 -39.96
CA ALA A 446 15.69 19.75 -39.67
C ALA A 446 14.65 19.73 -38.53
N HIS A 447 13.97 18.60 -38.31
CA HIS A 447 12.94 18.45 -37.27
C HIS A 447 13.45 17.77 -35.98
N ARG A 448 14.69 17.27 -35.98
CA ARG A 448 15.25 16.55 -34.83
C ARG A 448 15.55 17.48 -33.67
N ILE A 449 15.25 17.00 -32.46
CA ILE A 449 15.65 17.62 -31.20
C ILE A 449 17.02 17.05 -30.83
N TYR A 450 18.03 17.92 -30.69
CA TYR A 450 19.43 17.55 -30.40
C TYR A 450 19.83 17.75 -28.92
N GLU A 451 18.84 17.85 -28.04
CA GLU A 451 19.01 17.98 -26.61
C GLU A 451 18.11 16.97 -25.91
N GLY A 452 18.69 16.25 -24.94
CA GLY A 452 17.93 15.36 -24.08
C GLY A 452 17.14 16.15 -23.06
N SER A 453 15.85 15.87 -22.88
CA SER A 453 14.98 16.55 -21.93
C SER A 453 14.04 15.58 -21.23
N LEU A 454 13.69 15.88 -19.97
CA LEU A 454 12.84 15.04 -19.14
C LEU A 454 11.53 15.76 -18.83
N ILE A 455 10.42 15.08 -19.09
CA ILE A 455 9.10 15.45 -18.57
C ILE A 455 8.71 14.39 -17.55
N LYS A 456 8.46 14.80 -16.31
CA LYS A 456 7.79 13.96 -15.31
C LYS A 456 6.31 14.27 -15.33
N SER A 457 5.50 13.31 -15.75
CA SER A 457 4.03 13.41 -15.79
C SER A 457 3.37 12.28 -15.01
N GLY A 458 2.04 12.33 -14.88
CA GLY A 458 1.25 11.39 -14.08
C GLY A 458 1.43 11.57 -12.57
N ALA A 459 0.51 11.01 -11.78
CA ALA A 459 0.46 11.21 -10.32
C ALA A 459 1.52 10.44 -9.52
N GLY A 460 2.29 9.55 -10.15
CA GLY A 460 3.32 8.72 -9.51
C GLY A 460 4.60 9.48 -9.16
N ARG A 461 5.59 8.75 -8.61
CA ARG A 461 6.84 9.29 -8.09
C ARG A 461 8.05 8.80 -8.90
N LEU A 462 8.92 9.70 -9.33
CA LEU A 462 10.21 9.35 -9.94
C LEU A 462 11.35 9.92 -9.09
N MET A 463 12.32 9.08 -8.74
CA MET A 463 13.53 9.50 -8.02
C MET A 463 14.76 9.37 -8.91
N LEU A 464 15.53 10.44 -9.05
CA LEU A 464 16.82 10.47 -9.76
C LEU A 464 17.95 10.49 -8.73
N THR A 465 18.80 9.45 -8.74
CA THR A 465 19.93 9.34 -7.80
C THR A 465 21.30 9.43 -8.45
N GLY A 466 21.40 9.33 -9.77
CA GLY A 466 22.66 9.45 -10.52
C GLY A 466 23.04 10.91 -10.85
N ASP A 467 24.15 11.07 -11.57
CA ASP A 467 24.62 12.35 -12.10
C ASP A 467 24.01 12.62 -13.49
N ASN A 468 23.03 13.51 -13.53
CA ASN A 468 22.27 13.81 -14.74
C ASN A 468 22.83 15.06 -15.43
N THR A 469 23.37 14.87 -16.62
CA THR A 469 24.14 15.86 -17.40
C THR A 469 23.50 16.23 -18.74
N TYR A 470 22.29 15.74 -19.03
CA TYR A 470 21.56 16.14 -20.24
C TYR A 470 21.27 17.65 -20.25
N ARG A 471 21.29 18.24 -21.45
CA ARG A 471 21.32 19.70 -21.63
C ARG A 471 19.94 20.34 -21.73
N GLY A 472 18.94 19.60 -22.19
CA GLY A 472 17.57 20.09 -22.34
C GLY A 472 16.84 20.24 -21.00
N PRO A 473 15.67 20.89 -20.99
CA PRO A 473 14.95 21.24 -19.76
C PRO A 473 14.37 20.02 -19.03
N THR A 474 14.14 20.18 -17.73
CA THR A 474 13.37 19.23 -16.91
C THR A 474 12.07 19.87 -16.49
N THR A 475 10.94 19.22 -16.80
CA THR A 475 9.61 19.74 -16.46
C THR A 475 8.85 18.73 -15.60
N VAL A 476 8.24 19.19 -14.51
CA VAL A 476 7.39 18.39 -13.63
C VAL A 476 5.94 18.84 -13.82
N ASN A 477 5.16 18.04 -14.55
CA ASN A 477 3.75 18.29 -14.89
C ASN A 477 2.76 17.50 -14.01
N GLY A 478 3.27 16.64 -13.12
CA GLY A 478 2.42 15.82 -12.26
C GLY A 478 3.22 14.92 -11.34
N GLY A 479 2.65 14.67 -10.16
CA GLY A 479 3.26 13.78 -9.16
C GLY A 479 4.59 14.32 -8.65
N LEU A 480 5.45 13.45 -8.09
CA LEU A 480 6.74 13.86 -7.55
C LEU A 480 7.89 13.51 -8.51
N LEU A 481 8.76 14.50 -8.76
CA LEU A 481 10.15 14.27 -9.14
C LEU A 481 11.05 14.54 -7.92
N ALA A 482 11.74 13.53 -7.41
CA ALA A 482 12.75 13.69 -6.37
C ALA A 482 14.15 13.65 -6.99
N VAL A 483 14.96 14.69 -6.78
CA VAL A 483 16.37 14.72 -7.22
C VAL A 483 17.25 14.53 -5.99
N ASN A 484 17.86 13.35 -5.86
CA ASN A 484 18.78 12.99 -4.78
C ASN A 484 20.24 12.87 -5.26
N GLY A 485 20.46 12.80 -6.57
CA GLY A 485 21.77 12.95 -7.21
C GLY A 485 22.03 14.39 -7.66
N SER A 486 22.55 14.55 -8.87
CA SER A 486 22.73 15.87 -9.50
C SER A 486 21.96 15.99 -10.81
N LEU A 487 21.56 17.21 -11.15
CA LEU A 487 20.86 17.54 -12.39
C LEU A 487 21.34 18.89 -12.92
N THR A 488 22.07 18.88 -14.03
CA THR A 488 22.58 20.12 -14.68
C THR A 488 21.49 20.90 -15.41
N SER A 489 20.31 20.30 -15.58
CA SER A 489 19.16 20.94 -16.21
C SER A 489 18.42 21.85 -15.23
N ALA A 490 17.83 22.93 -15.75
CA ALA A 490 16.88 23.74 -15.01
C ALA A 490 15.55 22.97 -14.83
N VAL A 491 14.94 23.10 -13.66
CA VAL A 491 13.68 22.43 -13.33
C VAL A 491 12.53 23.44 -13.33
N THR A 492 11.51 23.17 -14.12
CA THR A 492 10.23 23.88 -14.10
C THR A 492 9.16 22.97 -13.48
N VAL A 493 8.48 23.45 -12.43
CA VAL A 493 7.40 22.73 -11.75
C VAL A 493 6.08 23.39 -12.11
N ASN A 494 5.20 22.66 -12.78
CA ASN A 494 3.89 23.12 -13.21
C ASN A 494 2.79 22.64 -12.26
N ASP A 495 1.55 23.01 -12.57
CA ASP A 495 0.36 22.60 -11.82
C ASP A 495 0.34 21.09 -11.56
N SER A 496 -0.02 20.69 -10.34
CA SER A 496 -0.02 19.31 -9.83
C SER A 496 1.34 18.60 -9.81
N GLY A 497 2.42 19.28 -10.19
CA GLY A 497 3.79 18.80 -10.08
C GLY A 497 4.40 19.14 -8.73
N THR A 498 5.20 18.21 -8.20
CA THR A 498 6.03 18.42 -7.01
C THR A 498 7.49 18.13 -7.34
N LEU A 499 8.38 19.06 -7.02
CA LEU A 499 9.82 18.80 -6.96
C LEU A 499 10.23 18.55 -5.51
N GLY A 500 11.00 17.50 -5.27
CA GLY A 500 11.66 17.28 -3.98
C GLY A 500 13.04 16.68 -4.11
N GLY A 501 13.51 16.05 -3.04
CA GLY A 501 14.85 15.47 -2.94
C GLY A 501 15.88 16.42 -2.33
N ASN A 502 17.03 15.87 -1.98
CA ASN A 502 18.13 16.56 -1.28
C ASN A 502 19.39 16.76 -2.15
N GLY A 503 19.23 16.64 -3.47
CA GLY A 503 20.31 16.71 -4.45
C GLY A 503 20.63 18.13 -4.89
N ARG A 504 21.24 18.22 -6.08
CA ARG A 504 21.63 19.49 -6.72
C ARG A 504 20.96 19.66 -8.08
N ILE A 505 20.36 20.82 -8.32
CA ILE A 505 19.80 21.21 -9.62
C ILE A 505 20.45 22.51 -10.14
N ALA A 506 20.30 22.82 -11.42
CA ALA A 506 20.89 24.02 -12.00
C ALA A 506 20.10 25.30 -11.66
N ALA A 507 18.80 25.31 -11.88
CA ALA A 507 17.91 26.44 -11.57
C ALA A 507 16.49 25.90 -11.29
N LEU A 508 15.64 26.71 -10.64
CA LEU A 508 14.29 26.33 -10.25
C LEU A 508 13.27 27.40 -10.62
N THR A 509 12.19 27.00 -11.29
CA THR A 509 10.97 27.81 -11.44
C THR A 509 9.75 27.01 -11.01
N ALA A 510 9.05 27.47 -9.98
CA ALA A 510 7.77 26.92 -9.56
C ALA A 510 6.63 27.81 -10.08
N ASN A 511 5.84 27.26 -11.00
CA ASN A 511 4.68 27.90 -11.59
C ASN A 511 3.43 27.76 -10.70
N ALA A 512 2.35 28.48 -11.03
CA ALA A 512 1.08 28.36 -10.32
C ALA A 512 0.61 26.90 -10.26
N GLY A 513 0.21 26.44 -9.06
CA GLY A 513 -0.15 25.04 -8.77
C GLY A 513 1.04 24.10 -8.57
N GLY A 514 2.27 24.54 -8.86
CA GLY A 514 3.49 23.75 -8.62
C GLY A 514 3.95 23.81 -7.17
N THR A 515 4.46 22.69 -6.67
CA THR A 515 4.97 22.55 -5.29
C THR A 515 6.46 22.22 -5.27
N VAL A 516 7.22 22.86 -4.39
CA VAL A 516 8.61 22.51 -4.11
C VAL A 516 8.70 22.06 -2.66
N ALA A 517 9.12 20.83 -2.43
CA ALA A 517 9.22 20.16 -1.14
C ALA A 517 10.62 19.53 -1.01
N PRO A 518 11.66 20.30 -0.65
CA PRO A 518 13.03 19.81 -0.52
C PRO A 518 13.15 18.61 0.41
N GLY A 519 14.24 17.88 0.28
CA GLY A 519 14.53 16.74 1.13
C GLY A 519 13.81 15.46 0.72
N ASN A 520 14.01 14.44 1.55
CA ASN A 520 13.15 13.26 1.61
C ASN A 520 12.53 13.20 3.01
N SER A 521 12.24 14.38 3.59
CA SER A 521 11.72 14.56 4.94
C SER A 521 12.72 14.16 6.04
N ILE A 522 13.65 15.00 6.53
CA ILE A 522 14.01 16.41 6.26
C ILE A 522 15.32 16.53 5.43
N GLY A 523 15.48 17.55 4.58
CA GLY A 523 16.76 17.81 3.91
C GLY A 523 16.91 19.11 3.11
N THR A 524 18.10 19.30 2.54
CA THR A 524 18.46 20.50 1.77
C THR A 524 18.47 20.23 0.27
N LEU A 525 17.75 21.02 -0.53
CA LEU A 525 17.88 21.06 -1.98
C LEU A 525 18.86 22.17 -2.39
N HIS A 526 19.89 21.81 -3.14
CA HIS A 526 20.87 22.76 -3.66
C HIS A 526 20.50 23.23 -5.08
N VAL A 527 20.42 24.54 -5.28
CA VAL A 527 20.16 25.16 -6.58
C VAL A 527 21.38 25.99 -6.98
N SER A 528 21.98 25.69 -8.12
CA SER A 528 23.25 26.35 -8.50
C SER A 528 23.06 27.81 -8.93
N GLY A 529 21.94 28.10 -9.59
CA GLY A 529 21.54 29.42 -10.07
C GLY A 529 20.31 29.94 -9.34
N ASP A 530 19.39 30.55 -10.10
CA ASP A 530 18.25 31.27 -9.55
C ASP A 530 17.09 30.33 -9.14
N VAL A 531 16.31 30.80 -8.18
CA VAL A 531 15.05 30.18 -7.72
C VAL A 531 13.92 31.17 -7.92
N THR A 532 12.85 30.76 -8.60
CA THR A 532 11.67 31.60 -8.83
C THR A 532 10.41 30.90 -8.32
N PHE A 533 9.65 31.59 -7.47
CA PHE A 533 8.33 31.20 -7.02
C PHE A 533 7.30 32.22 -7.51
N VAL A 534 6.47 31.82 -8.49
CA VAL A 534 5.43 32.69 -9.04
C VAL A 534 4.15 32.68 -8.17
N PRO A 535 3.22 33.63 -8.32
CA PRO A 535 1.97 33.63 -7.56
C PRO A 535 1.19 32.32 -7.74
N GLY A 536 0.69 31.75 -6.64
CA GLY A 536 -0.05 30.48 -6.64
C GLY A 536 0.81 29.21 -6.63
N SER A 537 2.14 29.33 -6.57
CA SER A 537 3.05 28.22 -6.27
C SER A 537 3.18 27.99 -4.76
N THR A 538 3.62 26.78 -4.37
CA THR A 538 3.80 26.40 -2.96
C THR A 538 5.25 26.00 -2.67
N TYR A 539 5.81 26.53 -1.59
CA TYR A 539 7.02 26.03 -0.96
C TYR A 539 6.64 25.24 0.30
N ALA A 540 6.72 23.91 0.23
CA ALA A 540 6.42 23.03 1.35
C ALA A 540 7.69 22.77 2.16
N VAL A 541 7.63 23.04 3.47
CA VAL A 541 8.74 22.91 4.39
C VAL A 541 8.36 21.93 5.49
N GLU A 542 9.11 20.84 5.60
CA GLU A 542 9.02 19.92 6.71
C GLU A 542 9.95 20.32 7.87
N LEU A 543 9.50 20.09 9.09
CA LEU A 543 10.17 20.55 10.31
C LEU A 543 10.24 19.46 11.37
N SER A 544 11.34 19.46 12.11
CA SER A 544 11.50 18.74 13.38
C SER A 544 12.08 19.71 14.42
N PRO A 545 12.08 19.37 15.72
CA PRO A 545 12.63 20.24 16.75
C PRO A 545 14.10 20.66 16.52
N THR A 546 14.83 19.93 15.66
CA THR A 546 16.25 20.19 15.40
C THR A 546 16.57 20.58 13.96
N SER A 547 15.64 20.44 13.02
CA SER A 547 15.95 20.60 11.59
C SER A 547 14.74 21.06 10.78
N SER A 548 15.00 21.60 9.59
CA SER A 548 13.97 21.98 8.61
C SER A 548 14.43 21.66 7.20
N ASP A 549 13.47 21.48 6.31
CA ASP A 549 13.76 21.52 4.89
C ASP A 549 14.32 22.89 4.50
N GLN A 550 15.24 22.88 3.54
CA GLN A 550 15.92 24.09 3.12
C GLN A 550 16.20 24.10 1.62
N ILE A 551 16.09 25.27 1.00
CA ILE A 551 16.67 25.56 -0.31
C ILE A 551 17.93 26.40 -0.12
N ILE A 552 19.04 25.98 -0.73
CA ILE A 552 20.27 26.78 -0.84
C ILE A 552 20.52 27.11 -2.30
N ALA A 553 20.32 28.37 -2.67
CA ALA A 553 20.51 28.90 -4.02
C ALA A 553 21.85 29.66 -4.15
N GLY A 554 22.61 29.36 -5.21
CA GLY A 554 23.81 30.12 -5.59
C GLY A 554 23.48 31.44 -6.30
N GLY A 555 22.30 31.54 -6.90
CA GLY A 555 21.79 32.76 -7.54
C GLY A 555 20.82 33.57 -6.66
N THR A 556 19.93 34.32 -7.31
CA THR A 556 18.88 35.13 -6.70
C THR A 556 17.62 34.30 -6.45
N ALA A 557 16.93 34.53 -5.32
CA ALA A 557 15.58 34.00 -5.12
C ALA A 557 14.53 35.09 -5.37
N THR A 558 13.67 34.89 -6.38
CA THR A 558 12.57 35.79 -6.75
C THR A 558 11.24 35.20 -6.31
N ILE A 559 10.52 35.91 -5.43
CA ILE A 559 9.30 35.41 -4.79
C ILE A 559 8.18 36.42 -4.98
N SER A 560 7.13 36.00 -5.69
CA SER A 560 6.00 36.87 -6.07
C SER A 560 4.70 36.41 -5.40
N GLY A 561 4.63 36.38 -4.07
CA GLY A 561 3.40 36.06 -3.35
C GLY A 561 3.03 34.58 -3.33
N ALA A 562 3.99 33.68 -3.52
CA ALA A 562 3.81 32.24 -3.31
C ALA A 562 3.47 31.91 -1.84
N THR A 563 3.01 30.69 -1.58
CA THR A 563 2.64 30.23 -0.22
C THR A 563 3.72 29.34 0.37
N VAL A 564 4.03 29.54 1.66
CA VAL A 564 4.78 28.54 2.45
C VAL A 564 3.77 27.63 3.14
N SER A 565 3.91 26.31 2.95
CA SER A 565 3.13 25.29 3.64
C SER A 565 4.02 24.56 4.65
N LEU A 566 3.50 24.33 5.85
CA LEU A 566 4.25 23.67 6.92
C LEU A 566 3.78 22.22 7.10
N SER A 567 4.72 21.28 7.10
CA SER A 567 4.53 19.91 7.58
C SER A 567 5.49 19.64 8.73
N LEU A 568 5.10 18.77 9.66
CA LEU A 568 5.97 18.32 10.73
C LEU A 568 6.37 16.88 10.46
N GLU A 569 7.64 16.57 10.74
CA GLU A 569 8.15 15.21 10.64
C GLU A 569 7.41 14.30 11.63
N ASN A 570 6.78 13.26 11.09
CA ASN A 570 5.99 12.32 11.88
C ASN A 570 6.86 11.63 12.93
N SER A 571 6.67 11.97 14.21
CA SER A 571 7.34 11.35 15.36
C SER A 571 6.32 10.58 16.22
N PRO A 572 6.04 9.30 15.93
CA PRO A 572 4.90 8.55 16.50
C PRO A 572 5.04 8.14 17.98
N THR A 573 5.93 8.77 18.77
CA THR A 573 6.29 8.27 20.12
C THR A 573 6.42 9.37 21.18
N LEU A 574 5.91 10.58 20.94
CA LEU A 574 6.04 11.72 21.85
C LEU A 574 5.63 11.41 23.29
N LEU A 575 4.56 10.61 23.51
CA LEU A 575 4.13 10.28 24.87
C LEU A 575 5.15 9.41 25.63
N SER A 576 5.89 8.55 24.93
CA SER A 576 6.87 7.63 25.53
C SER A 576 8.20 8.29 25.88
N THR A 577 8.47 9.48 25.36
CA THR A 577 9.70 10.24 25.61
C THR A 577 9.61 11.05 26.90
N GLN A 578 10.63 10.93 27.76
CA GLN A 578 10.69 11.65 29.03
C GLN A 578 10.96 13.15 28.86
N GLN A 579 11.55 13.56 27.73
CA GLN A 579 11.82 14.94 27.38
C GLN A 579 11.42 15.14 25.91
N VAL A 580 10.58 16.13 25.64
CA VAL A 580 10.19 16.54 24.29
C VAL A 580 10.72 17.94 24.05
N GLN A 581 11.38 18.15 22.92
CA GLN A 581 11.78 19.49 22.47
C GLN A 581 10.59 20.10 21.74
N SER A 582 10.18 21.30 22.15
CA SER A 582 9.10 22.01 21.47
C SER A 582 9.57 22.51 20.12
N LEU A 583 8.65 22.64 19.16
CA LEU A 583 8.91 23.43 17.95
C LEU A 583 8.73 24.93 18.21
N LEU A 584 8.00 25.30 19.26
CA LEU A 584 7.69 26.69 19.55
C LEU A 584 8.95 27.47 19.92
N GLY A 585 9.07 28.68 19.37
CA GLY A 585 10.21 29.56 19.65
C GLY A 585 11.49 29.19 18.90
N HIS A 586 11.47 28.14 18.07
CA HIS A 586 12.56 27.83 17.16
C HIS A 586 12.45 28.65 15.87
N GLN A 587 13.61 29.09 15.38
CA GLN A 587 13.80 29.72 14.08
C GLN A 587 14.56 28.79 13.14
N TYR A 588 14.03 28.62 11.95
CA TYR A 588 14.55 27.71 10.93
C TYR A 588 14.95 28.48 9.68
N ASN A 589 16.17 28.24 9.17
CA ASN A 589 16.58 28.78 7.88
C ASN A 589 15.97 27.92 6.78
N ILE A 590 14.91 28.43 6.14
CA ILE A 590 14.18 27.67 5.11
C ILE A 590 14.67 27.99 3.69
N LEU A 591 15.27 29.16 3.46
CA LEU A 591 15.80 29.53 2.15
C LEU A 591 17.02 30.43 2.29
N GLN A 592 18.09 30.11 1.57
CA GLN A 592 19.27 30.98 1.42
C GLN A 592 19.54 31.21 -0.06
N ALA A 593 19.91 32.43 -0.45
CA ALA A 593 20.23 32.80 -1.82
C ALA A 593 21.44 33.73 -1.85
N ALA A 594 22.56 33.28 -2.42
CA ALA A 594 23.81 34.05 -2.45
C ALA A 594 23.72 35.31 -3.33
N GLY A 595 22.87 35.30 -4.37
CA GLY A 595 22.53 36.47 -5.19
C GLY A 595 21.51 37.41 -4.57
N GLY A 596 20.95 37.06 -3.40
CA GLY A 596 19.99 37.86 -2.64
C GLY A 596 18.53 37.42 -2.80
N ILE A 597 17.66 37.97 -1.95
CA ILE A 597 16.20 37.75 -1.95
C ILE A 597 15.49 38.94 -2.58
N GLN A 598 14.58 38.69 -3.53
CA GLN A 598 13.71 39.68 -4.16
C GLN A 598 12.24 39.30 -3.98
N GLY A 599 11.45 40.19 -3.39
CA GLY A 599 10.04 39.94 -3.10
C GLY A 599 9.80 39.11 -1.82
N GLN A 600 8.57 38.65 -1.63
CA GLN A 600 8.11 37.99 -0.39
C GLN A 600 7.07 36.91 -0.67
N PHE A 601 6.97 35.94 0.23
CA PHE A 601 5.87 34.97 0.24
C PHE A 601 4.59 35.69 0.69
N GLY A 602 3.44 35.30 0.13
CA GLY A 602 2.15 35.95 0.40
C GLY A 602 1.51 35.48 1.71
N ALA A 603 1.74 34.23 2.11
CA ALA A 603 1.21 33.64 3.34
C ALA A 603 2.06 32.46 3.80
N VAL A 604 2.02 32.21 5.11
CA VAL A 604 2.39 30.93 5.72
C VAL A 604 1.08 30.25 6.13
N LEU A 605 0.75 29.13 5.51
CA LEU A 605 -0.42 28.34 5.89
C LEU A 605 0.02 27.20 6.80
N PRO A 606 -0.35 27.20 8.10
CA PRO A 606 -0.12 26.05 8.94
C PRO A 606 -1.12 24.95 8.59
N ASN A 607 -0.65 23.70 8.53
CA ASN A 607 -1.53 22.53 8.49
C ASN A 607 -2.03 22.13 9.89
N TYR A 608 -1.87 23.00 10.90
CA TYR A 608 -2.12 22.69 12.31
C TYR A 608 -3.04 23.71 12.97
N VAL A 609 -3.87 23.24 13.90
CA VAL A 609 -4.90 24.05 14.57
C VAL A 609 -4.31 25.09 15.52
N PHE A 610 -3.16 24.77 16.12
CA PHE A 610 -2.61 25.46 17.28
C PHE A 610 -1.29 26.19 16.99
N ILE A 611 -0.64 25.86 15.88
CA ILE A 611 0.65 26.42 15.47
C ILE A 611 0.44 27.35 14.29
N GLY A 612 1.19 28.45 14.25
CA GLY A 612 1.38 29.29 13.07
C GLY A 612 2.86 29.46 12.76
N GLY A 613 3.15 30.21 11.71
CA GLY A 613 4.52 30.60 11.38
C GLY A 613 4.58 32.03 10.87
N SER A 614 5.68 32.70 11.20
CA SER A 614 6.04 34.03 10.69
C SER A 614 7.36 33.94 9.93
N LEU A 615 7.56 34.81 8.93
CA LEU A 615 8.76 34.81 8.09
C LEU A 615 9.57 36.09 8.32
N ASP A 616 10.85 35.90 8.62
CA ASP A 616 11.83 36.98 8.75
C ASP A 616 12.74 37.01 7.53
N TYR A 617 12.92 38.19 6.94
CA TYR A 617 13.66 38.39 5.70
C TYR A 617 14.98 39.12 5.95
N ALA A 618 16.08 38.48 5.56
CA ALA A 618 17.39 39.10 5.44
C ALA A 618 17.76 39.28 3.95
N ALA A 619 18.86 40.00 3.68
CA ALA A 619 19.32 40.26 2.31
C ALA A 619 19.54 38.98 1.49
N THR A 620 19.97 37.89 2.14
CA THR A 620 20.36 36.62 1.50
C THR A 620 19.66 35.40 2.08
N GLY A 621 18.64 35.57 2.94
CA GLY A 621 17.98 34.43 3.57
C GLY A 621 16.59 34.73 4.13
N ILE A 622 15.81 33.67 4.30
CA ILE A 622 14.47 33.66 4.88
C ILE A 622 14.46 32.68 6.04
N GLN A 623 14.05 33.17 7.20
CA GLN A 623 13.86 32.38 8.41
C GLN A 623 12.37 32.21 8.70
N LEU A 624 11.99 31.02 9.15
CA LEU A 624 10.67 30.67 9.61
C LEU A 624 10.70 30.55 11.13
N SER A 625 9.92 31.39 11.81
CA SER A 625 9.68 31.29 13.25
C SER A 625 8.39 30.51 13.49
N ILE A 626 8.45 29.51 14.37
CA ILE A 626 7.26 28.72 14.75
C ILE A 626 6.66 29.26 16.04
N GLU A 627 5.38 29.61 15.98
CA GLU A 627 4.68 30.33 17.05
C GLU A 627 3.36 29.68 17.42
N ARG A 628 2.94 29.87 18.67
CA ARG A 628 1.61 29.47 19.13
C ARG A 628 0.60 30.49 18.64
N ASN A 629 -0.46 30.04 17.97
CA ASN A 629 -1.55 30.92 17.59
C ASN A 629 -2.50 31.20 18.79
N ALA A 630 -3.45 32.12 18.61
CA ALA A 630 -4.39 32.53 19.67
C ALA A 630 -5.44 31.47 20.06
N THR A 631 -5.53 30.34 19.35
CA THR A 631 -6.51 29.27 19.60
C THR A 631 -6.06 28.42 20.78
N THR A 632 -6.69 28.54 21.95
CA THR A 632 -6.38 27.68 23.12
C THR A 632 -6.89 26.26 22.93
N PHE A 633 -6.30 25.24 23.57
CA PHE A 633 -6.79 23.86 23.45
C PHE A 633 -8.27 23.74 23.85
N ALA A 634 -8.65 24.37 24.96
CA ALA A 634 -10.01 24.31 25.48
C ALA A 634 -11.06 24.98 24.56
N SER A 635 -10.67 25.95 23.72
CA SER A 635 -11.59 26.59 22.79
C SER A 635 -12.13 25.65 21.70
N VAL A 636 -11.39 24.56 21.42
CA VAL A 636 -11.74 23.56 20.39
C VAL A 636 -12.58 22.41 20.97
N GLY A 637 -12.57 22.22 22.29
CA GLY A 637 -13.35 21.19 22.97
C GLY A 637 -14.86 21.43 22.89
N GLN A 638 -15.62 20.37 22.60
CA GLN A 638 -17.08 20.43 22.51
C GLN A 638 -17.77 20.04 23.83
N THR A 639 -17.25 19.03 24.52
CA THR A 639 -17.84 18.54 25.78
C THR A 639 -17.19 19.18 27.00
N PRO A 640 -17.86 19.19 28.17
CA PRO A 640 -17.25 19.63 29.43
C PRO A 640 -15.94 18.87 29.74
N ASN A 641 -15.91 17.56 29.53
CA ASN A 641 -14.72 16.73 29.72
C ASN A 641 -13.58 17.15 28.79
N GLN A 642 -13.86 17.35 27.50
CA GLN A 642 -12.86 17.79 26.53
C GLN A 642 -12.26 19.15 26.90
N ARG A 643 -13.09 20.13 27.29
CA ARG A 643 -12.60 21.45 27.69
C ARG A 643 -11.78 21.40 28.99
N SER A 644 -12.22 20.60 29.95
CA SER A 644 -11.56 20.43 31.25
C SER A 644 -10.16 19.82 31.09
N VAL A 645 -10.03 18.71 30.37
CA VAL A 645 -8.71 18.10 30.11
C VAL A 645 -7.85 18.97 29.21
N ALA A 646 -8.42 19.63 28.19
CA ALA A 646 -7.68 20.54 27.32
C ALA A 646 -7.08 21.73 28.09
N ALA A 647 -7.84 22.30 29.04
CA ALA A 647 -7.33 23.35 29.92
C ALA A 647 -6.22 22.84 30.85
N ALA A 648 -6.35 21.62 31.37
CA ALA A 648 -5.30 21.01 32.18
C ALA A 648 -4.02 20.75 31.38
N VAL A 649 -4.14 20.31 30.12
CA VAL A 649 -2.99 20.13 29.24
C VAL A 649 -2.35 21.47 28.90
N GLU A 650 -3.12 22.52 28.63
CA GLU A 650 -2.56 23.87 28.39
C GLU A 650 -1.68 24.33 29.56
N GLY A 651 -2.06 24.01 30.80
CA GLY A 651 -1.28 24.29 32.00
C GLY A 651 0.02 23.49 32.15
N LEU A 652 0.24 22.43 31.37
CA LEU A 652 1.50 21.67 31.34
C LEU A 652 2.62 22.44 30.61
N GLY A 653 2.27 23.27 29.62
CA GLY A 653 3.18 24.10 28.86
C GLY A 653 4.08 23.35 27.86
N ALA A 654 4.77 24.14 27.02
CA ALA A 654 5.68 23.67 25.98
C ALA A 654 6.80 22.78 26.56
N GLY A 655 7.19 21.75 25.80
CA GLY A 655 8.17 20.72 26.20
C GLY A 655 7.59 19.56 27.00
N ASN A 656 6.33 19.64 27.46
CA ASN A 656 5.63 18.48 28.01
C ASN A 656 5.08 17.60 26.88
N ALA A 657 5.33 16.29 26.96
CA ALA A 657 4.91 15.33 25.93
C ALA A 657 3.40 15.34 25.61
N VAL A 658 2.52 15.52 26.61
CA VAL A 658 1.08 15.58 26.39
C VAL A 658 0.70 16.90 25.70
N TYR A 659 1.31 18.01 26.12
CA TYR A 659 1.13 19.33 25.49
C TYR A 659 1.54 19.30 24.02
N GLU A 660 2.75 18.82 23.74
CA GLU A 660 3.30 18.75 22.38
C GLU A 660 2.47 17.83 21.50
N SER A 661 1.99 16.69 22.02
CA SER A 661 1.12 15.77 21.25
C SER A 661 -0.17 16.44 20.76
N LEU A 662 -0.72 17.40 21.51
CA LEU A 662 -1.91 18.14 21.13
C LEU A 662 -1.58 19.34 20.26
N LEU A 663 -0.44 19.99 20.49
CA LEU A 663 0.05 21.11 19.69
C LEU A 663 0.17 20.73 18.20
N LEU A 664 0.59 19.49 17.92
CA LEU A 664 0.73 18.94 16.56
C LEU A 664 -0.60 18.45 15.95
N SER A 665 -1.76 18.85 16.48
CA SER A 665 -3.06 18.43 15.92
C SER A 665 -3.31 19.08 14.54
N PRO A 666 -3.47 18.29 13.46
CA PRO A 666 -3.70 18.84 12.13
C PRO A 666 -5.12 19.41 11.95
N THR A 667 -6.09 18.89 12.71
CA THR A 667 -7.50 19.30 12.59
C THR A 667 -8.17 19.44 13.96
N THR A 668 -9.29 20.18 14.01
CA THR A 668 -10.09 20.32 15.23
C THR A 668 -10.65 18.98 15.68
N ASN A 669 -11.02 18.11 14.74
CA ASN A 669 -11.56 16.78 15.03
C ASN A 669 -10.51 15.87 15.67
N SER A 670 -9.27 15.87 15.16
CA SER A 670 -8.18 15.09 15.77
C SER A 670 -7.87 15.58 17.19
N ALA A 671 -7.90 16.90 17.42
CA ALA A 671 -7.72 17.47 18.75
C ALA A 671 -8.84 17.04 19.72
N GLN A 672 -10.11 17.09 19.28
CA GLN A 672 -11.26 16.67 20.09
C GLN A 672 -11.21 15.19 20.45
N GLN A 673 -10.82 14.32 19.51
CA GLN A 673 -10.61 12.89 19.79
C GLN A 673 -9.51 12.67 20.82
N ALA A 674 -8.41 13.41 20.73
CA ALA A 674 -7.33 13.35 21.70
C ALA A 674 -7.82 13.77 23.10
N PHE A 675 -8.53 14.89 23.21
CA PHE A 675 -9.14 15.32 24.48
C PHE A 675 -10.07 14.25 25.05
N GLN A 676 -10.92 13.64 24.21
CA GLN A 676 -11.85 12.59 24.64
C GLN A 676 -11.13 11.40 25.27
N GLN A 677 -10.03 10.93 24.68
CA GLN A 677 -9.29 9.78 25.19
C GLN A 677 -8.40 10.13 26.39
N LEU A 678 -7.86 11.35 26.45
CA LEU A 678 -7.06 11.85 27.57
C LEU A 678 -7.88 12.08 28.85
N SER A 679 -9.20 12.25 28.74
CA SER A 679 -10.09 12.62 29.84
C SER A 679 -10.13 11.61 31.00
N GLY A 680 -10.08 10.30 30.75
CA GLY A 680 -10.19 9.29 31.81
C GLY A 680 -11.62 9.02 32.34
N GLU A 681 -12.65 9.15 31.50
CA GLU A 681 -14.08 8.95 31.88
C GLU A 681 -14.42 7.58 32.52
N ILE A 682 -13.57 6.57 32.37
CA ILE A 682 -13.76 5.23 32.96
C ILE A 682 -13.75 5.26 34.49
N TYR A 683 -13.00 6.17 35.11
CA TYR A 683 -12.87 6.21 36.57
C TYR A 683 -14.17 6.63 37.29
N PRO A 684 -14.85 7.72 36.89
CA PRO A 684 -16.18 7.99 37.44
C PRO A 684 -17.22 6.93 37.05
N ALA A 685 -17.12 6.32 35.85
CA ALA A 685 -18.03 5.24 35.43
C ALA A 685 -17.95 4.01 36.35
N LEU A 686 -16.72 3.58 36.69
CA LEU A 686 -16.48 2.44 37.57
C LEU A 686 -17.20 2.57 38.92
N GLY A 687 -17.15 3.75 39.54
CA GLY A 687 -17.84 3.97 40.82
C GLY A 687 -19.36 3.84 40.71
N SER A 688 -19.95 4.32 39.61
CA SER A 688 -21.38 4.13 39.36
C SER A 688 -21.74 2.67 39.08
N VAL A 689 -20.89 1.94 38.36
CA VAL A 689 -21.09 0.50 38.09
C VAL A 689 -21.04 -0.31 39.38
N LEU A 690 -20.05 -0.11 40.26
CA LEU A 690 -19.92 -0.89 41.50
C LEU A 690 -21.06 -0.62 42.49
N ILE A 691 -21.58 0.61 42.54
CA ILE A 691 -22.81 0.93 43.29
C ILE A 691 -24.01 0.18 42.70
N ASN A 692 -24.17 0.16 41.37
CA ASN A 692 -25.28 -0.53 40.71
C ASN A 692 -25.17 -2.05 40.86
N ASP A 693 -23.98 -2.63 40.69
CA ASP A 693 -23.72 -4.07 40.78
C ASP A 693 -23.94 -4.62 42.20
N SER A 694 -23.83 -3.77 43.23
CA SER A 694 -24.18 -4.15 44.62
C SER A 694 -25.59 -4.74 44.74
N ARG A 695 -26.50 -4.41 43.82
CA ARG A 695 -27.86 -4.95 43.79
C ARG A 695 -27.91 -6.46 43.58
N TYR A 696 -27.00 -7.07 42.84
CA TYR A 696 -27.14 -8.50 42.49
C TYR A 696 -27.01 -9.40 43.72
N LEU A 697 -26.19 -9.02 44.70
CA LEU A 697 -26.14 -9.69 45.99
C LEU A 697 -27.44 -9.49 46.79
N ARG A 698 -27.95 -8.25 46.81
CA ARG A 698 -29.20 -7.92 47.49
C ARG A 698 -30.39 -8.67 46.89
N ASP A 699 -30.45 -8.76 45.57
CA ASP A 699 -31.51 -9.47 44.84
C ASP A 699 -31.42 -10.98 45.12
N ALA A 700 -30.23 -11.57 45.10
CA ALA A 700 -30.04 -12.98 45.45
C ALA A 700 -30.47 -13.30 46.89
N VAL A 701 -30.15 -12.42 47.85
CA VAL A 701 -30.62 -12.56 49.24
C VAL A 701 -32.14 -12.38 49.34
N GLY A 702 -32.71 -11.40 48.65
CA GLY A 702 -34.15 -11.13 48.65
C GLY A 702 -34.95 -12.30 48.06
N GLU A 703 -34.51 -12.85 46.94
CA GLU A 703 -35.10 -14.03 46.31
C GLU A 703 -35.02 -15.25 47.24
N ARG A 704 -33.86 -15.48 47.86
CA ARG A 704 -33.70 -16.55 48.85
C ARG A 704 -34.69 -16.44 50.01
N LEU A 705 -34.92 -15.23 50.51
CA LEU A 705 -35.87 -14.94 51.58
C LEU A 705 -37.34 -14.96 51.13
N ASN A 706 -37.64 -15.02 49.83
CA ASN A 706 -39.00 -15.18 49.31
C ASN A 706 -39.45 -16.65 49.25
N GLU A 707 -38.51 -17.59 49.15
CA GLU A 707 -38.80 -19.03 48.98
C GLU A 707 -38.97 -19.81 50.30
N ALA A 708 -38.50 -19.26 51.42
CA ALA A 708 -38.31 -20.01 52.66
C ALA A 708 -39.63 -20.22 53.43
N ASN A 709 -40.20 -21.43 53.37
CA ASN A 709 -41.19 -21.92 54.35
C ASN A 709 -40.54 -22.93 55.31
N GLY A 710 -40.51 -22.62 56.61
CA GLY A 710 -40.47 -23.54 57.75
C GLY A 710 -39.37 -24.63 57.89
N SER A 711 -38.40 -24.76 56.99
CA SER A 711 -37.38 -25.84 57.10
C SER A 711 -36.23 -25.49 58.08
N PRO A 712 -35.68 -26.48 58.81
CA PRO A 712 -34.78 -26.26 59.94
C PRO A 712 -33.40 -25.71 59.56
N SER A 713 -32.74 -26.25 58.53
CA SER A 713 -31.44 -25.75 58.04
C SER A 713 -31.28 -26.03 56.56
N THR A 714 -30.77 -25.04 55.83
CA THR A 714 -30.72 -25.08 54.36
C THR A 714 -29.47 -24.40 53.82
N GLY A 715 -28.88 -24.99 52.78
CA GLY A 715 -27.78 -24.42 52.01
C GLY A 715 -28.25 -24.03 50.62
N TRP A 716 -27.63 -23.00 50.05
CA TRP A 716 -27.89 -22.60 48.67
C TRP A 716 -26.63 -22.14 47.96
N ILE A 717 -26.61 -22.37 46.65
CA ILE A 717 -25.60 -21.84 45.73
C ILE A 717 -26.33 -21.19 44.57
N LYS A 718 -25.91 -20.00 44.15
CA LYS A 718 -26.43 -19.27 43.01
C LYS A 718 -25.31 -18.89 42.04
N ALA A 719 -25.41 -19.32 40.80
CA ALA A 719 -24.67 -18.75 39.68
C ALA A 719 -25.49 -17.60 39.09
N LEU A 720 -24.86 -16.45 38.88
CA LEU A 720 -25.50 -15.27 38.29
C LEU A 720 -24.68 -14.75 37.11
N GLY A 721 -25.38 -14.19 36.14
CA GLY A 721 -24.80 -13.48 35.01
C GLY A 721 -25.69 -12.34 34.58
N ALA A 722 -25.13 -11.15 34.34
CA ALA A 722 -25.88 -10.01 33.85
C ALA A 722 -25.07 -9.18 32.86
N TRP A 723 -25.77 -8.47 31.98
CA TRP A 723 -25.18 -7.56 31.00
C TRP A 723 -26.02 -6.29 30.92
N GLY A 724 -25.36 -5.17 30.63
CA GLY A 724 -26.00 -3.87 30.57
C GLY A 724 -25.37 -2.93 29.56
N LYS A 725 -26.12 -1.90 29.22
CA LYS A 725 -25.69 -0.78 28.39
C LYS A 725 -26.19 0.53 28.99
N THR A 726 -25.28 1.49 29.08
CA THR A 726 -25.57 2.90 29.33
C THR A 726 -25.30 3.65 28.03
N ASP A 727 -26.33 4.33 27.51
CA ASP A 727 -26.25 5.09 26.27
C ASP A 727 -25.36 6.33 26.42
N ASP A 728 -24.64 6.70 25.35
CA ASP A 728 -23.87 7.93 25.30
C ASP A 728 -24.78 9.18 25.29
N SER A 729 -24.20 10.31 25.65
CA SER A 729 -24.85 11.62 25.56
C SER A 729 -23.95 12.61 24.82
N HIS A 730 -24.44 13.83 24.59
CA HIS A 730 -23.60 14.88 24.00
C HIS A 730 -22.33 15.14 24.82
N ASP A 731 -22.40 14.99 26.14
CA ASP A 731 -21.34 15.42 27.07
C ASP A 731 -20.45 14.28 27.59
N THR A 732 -20.94 13.02 27.58
CA THR A 732 -20.26 11.87 28.21
C THR A 732 -20.40 10.61 27.37
N ALA A 733 -19.36 9.77 27.39
CA ALA A 733 -19.34 8.51 26.67
C ALA A 733 -20.23 7.45 27.34
N GLY A 734 -20.89 6.65 26.50
CA GLY A 734 -21.63 5.46 26.91
C GLY A 734 -20.70 4.28 27.19
N TYR A 735 -21.23 3.26 27.88
CA TYR A 735 -20.48 2.07 28.24
C TYR A 735 -21.37 0.83 28.31
N THR A 736 -20.72 -0.33 28.20
CA THR A 736 -21.36 -1.64 28.38
C THR A 736 -20.76 -2.32 29.60
N THR A 737 -21.58 -3.11 30.28
CA THR A 737 -21.18 -3.87 31.47
C THR A 737 -21.53 -5.34 31.32
N SER A 738 -20.73 -6.19 31.95
CA SER A 738 -21.06 -7.59 32.18
C SER A 738 -20.61 -7.99 33.58
N ILE A 739 -21.38 -8.84 34.25
CA ILE A 739 -20.98 -9.44 35.53
C ILE A 739 -21.35 -10.91 35.53
N GLY A 740 -20.46 -11.74 36.08
CA GLY A 740 -20.69 -13.16 36.31
C GLY A 740 -20.17 -13.54 37.69
N GLY A 741 -20.88 -14.39 38.42
CA GLY A 741 -20.46 -14.73 39.77
C GLY A 741 -21.13 -15.96 40.35
N LEU A 742 -20.58 -16.39 41.49
CA LEU A 742 -21.10 -17.47 42.30
C LEU A 742 -21.28 -16.97 43.73
N LEU A 743 -22.49 -17.09 44.25
CA LEU A 743 -22.84 -16.84 45.65
C LEU A 743 -23.18 -18.16 46.31
N ALA A 744 -22.81 -18.30 47.58
CA ALA A 744 -23.20 -19.43 48.41
C ALA A 744 -23.63 -18.91 49.78
N GLY A 745 -24.69 -19.50 50.32
CA GLY A 745 -25.19 -19.13 51.62
C GLY A 745 -25.71 -20.31 52.42
N VAL A 746 -25.80 -20.09 53.72
CA VAL A 746 -26.42 -21.01 54.67
C VAL A 746 -27.37 -20.22 55.54
N ASP A 747 -28.57 -20.75 55.73
CA ASP A 747 -29.61 -20.11 56.52
C ASP A 747 -30.52 -21.16 57.18
N GLY A 748 -30.99 -20.82 58.37
CA GLY A 748 -31.78 -21.71 59.21
C GLY A 748 -32.87 -20.95 59.97
N ALA A 749 -33.92 -21.68 60.33
CA ALA A 749 -34.99 -21.14 61.17
C ALA A 749 -34.49 -20.99 62.62
N VAL A 750 -34.69 -19.80 63.19
CA VAL A 750 -34.46 -19.52 64.62
C VAL A 750 -35.70 -19.88 65.43
N ASP A 751 -36.87 -19.62 64.85
CA ASP A 751 -38.20 -20.03 65.31
C ASP A 751 -39.11 -20.22 64.07
N ASP A 752 -40.40 -20.47 64.29
CA ASP A 752 -41.37 -20.72 63.20
C ASP A 752 -41.56 -19.52 62.26
N GLU A 753 -41.16 -18.32 62.69
CA GLU A 753 -41.41 -17.04 61.99
C GLU A 753 -40.12 -16.37 61.52
N THR A 754 -38.96 -16.73 62.07
CA THR A 754 -37.68 -16.02 61.89
C THR A 754 -36.61 -16.90 61.29
N ARG A 755 -35.91 -16.38 60.27
CA ARG A 755 -34.77 -17.04 59.62
C ARG A 755 -33.58 -16.10 59.55
N VAL A 756 -32.40 -16.62 59.82
CA VAL A 756 -31.14 -15.87 59.73
C VAL A 756 -30.14 -16.65 58.88
N GLY A 757 -29.35 -15.92 58.09
CA GLY A 757 -28.38 -16.52 57.19
C GLY A 757 -27.14 -15.68 56.97
N LEU A 758 -26.11 -16.37 56.46
CA LEU A 758 -24.87 -15.80 55.97
C LEU A 758 -24.74 -16.08 54.47
N VAL A 759 -24.14 -15.15 53.75
CA VAL A 759 -23.81 -15.29 52.33
C VAL A 759 -22.37 -14.86 52.09
N ALA A 760 -21.66 -15.62 51.27
CA ALA A 760 -20.36 -15.22 50.73
C ALA A 760 -20.31 -15.54 49.24
N GLY A 761 -19.45 -14.88 48.51
CA GLY A 761 -19.31 -15.17 47.09
C GLY A 761 -18.26 -14.35 46.37
N TYR A 762 -18.14 -14.62 45.08
CA TYR A 762 -17.23 -13.96 44.18
C TYR A 762 -17.95 -13.57 42.89
N SER A 763 -17.63 -12.40 42.35
CA SER A 763 -18.04 -12.00 41.01
C SER A 763 -16.91 -11.34 40.25
N ASP A 764 -16.83 -11.64 38.96
CA ASP A 764 -16.04 -10.91 37.98
C ASP A 764 -16.97 -9.99 37.19
N SER A 765 -16.57 -8.74 37.00
CA SER A 765 -17.29 -7.79 36.16
C SER A 765 -16.37 -7.08 35.19
N SER A 766 -16.91 -6.68 34.05
CA SER A 766 -16.20 -5.89 33.05
C SER A 766 -16.99 -4.65 32.67
N VAL A 767 -16.25 -3.57 32.43
CA VAL A 767 -16.76 -2.31 31.88
C VAL A 767 -15.98 -2.01 30.62
N SER A 768 -16.69 -1.78 29.51
CA SER A 768 -16.08 -1.36 28.25
C SER A 768 -16.75 -0.09 27.76
N MET A 769 -15.95 0.97 27.63
CA MET A 769 -16.39 2.24 27.04
C MET A 769 -16.16 2.22 25.54
N GLY A 770 -17.07 2.84 24.77
CA GLY A 770 -17.07 2.79 23.31
C GLY A 770 -15.79 3.32 22.62
N SER A 771 -15.79 3.26 21.28
CA SER A 771 -14.64 3.62 20.43
C SER A 771 -14.21 5.10 20.51
N GLY A 772 -14.89 5.94 21.29
CA GLY A 772 -14.47 7.32 21.53
C GLY A 772 -13.34 7.44 22.56
N THR A 773 -13.40 6.64 23.64
CA THR A 773 -12.46 6.73 24.77
C THR A 773 -11.45 5.59 24.83
N HIS A 774 -11.77 4.42 24.24
CA HIS A 774 -10.89 3.23 24.23
C HIS A 774 -10.44 2.80 25.64
N SER A 775 -11.39 2.77 26.58
CA SER A 775 -11.14 2.42 27.99
C SER A 775 -11.89 1.17 28.40
N SER A 776 -11.28 0.36 29.25
CA SER A 776 -11.91 -0.82 29.84
C SER A 776 -11.47 -1.04 31.30
N ALA A 777 -12.30 -1.74 32.07
CA ALA A 777 -11.99 -2.18 33.42
C ALA A 777 -12.45 -3.63 33.61
N GLN A 778 -11.66 -4.42 34.34
CA GLN A 778 -12.06 -5.73 34.87
C GLN A 778 -12.02 -5.65 36.39
N VAL A 779 -13.04 -6.17 37.07
CA VAL A 779 -13.18 -6.03 38.52
C VAL A 779 -13.51 -7.36 39.16
N ASP A 780 -12.57 -7.83 39.98
CA ASP A 780 -12.77 -8.95 40.89
C ASP A 780 -13.43 -8.45 42.17
N SER A 781 -14.56 -9.05 42.56
CA SER A 781 -15.28 -8.68 43.77
C SER A 781 -15.48 -9.88 44.69
N TYR A 782 -15.21 -9.68 45.98
CA TYR A 782 -15.45 -10.66 47.03
C TYR A 782 -16.51 -10.13 47.98
N HIS A 783 -17.51 -10.94 48.26
CA HIS A 783 -18.69 -10.53 49.01
C HIS A 783 -18.83 -11.30 50.31
N LEU A 784 -19.24 -10.61 51.37
CA LEU A 784 -19.65 -11.20 52.63
C LEU A 784 -20.87 -10.45 53.17
N GLY A 785 -21.91 -11.17 53.55
CA GLY A 785 -23.12 -10.57 54.08
C GLY A 785 -23.87 -11.47 55.06
N ALA A 786 -24.79 -10.83 55.78
CA ALA A 786 -25.73 -11.48 56.67
C ALA A 786 -27.14 -10.96 56.38
N TYR A 787 -28.14 -11.79 56.60
CA TYR A 787 -29.53 -11.45 56.34
C TYR A 787 -30.48 -12.15 57.29
N ALA A 788 -31.64 -11.54 57.47
CA ALA A 788 -32.72 -12.05 58.28
C ALA A 788 -34.07 -11.83 57.59
N GLY A 789 -34.96 -12.80 57.74
CA GLY A 789 -36.38 -12.71 57.35
C GLY A 789 -37.26 -13.03 58.55
N HIS A 790 -38.39 -12.33 58.67
CA HIS A 790 -39.38 -12.54 59.71
C HIS A 790 -40.80 -12.46 59.13
N GLU A 791 -41.63 -13.47 59.38
CA GLU A 791 -43.04 -13.52 58.96
C GLU A 791 -43.96 -13.14 60.13
N LEU A 792 -44.70 -12.04 59.99
CA LEU A 792 -45.67 -11.55 60.97
C LEU A 792 -47.07 -11.60 60.37
N GLY A 793 -47.71 -12.77 60.45
CA GLY A 793 -49.01 -13.02 59.84
C GLY A 793 -48.95 -12.87 58.31
N ALA A 794 -49.62 -11.85 57.75
CA ALA A 794 -49.56 -11.56 56.32
C ALA A 794 -48.36 -10.68 55.92
N TRP A 795 -47.59 -10.16 56.88
CA TRP A 795 -46.41 -9.35 56.61
C TRP A 795 -45.16 -10.23 56.52
N ARG A 796 -44.31 -9.96 55.53
CA ARG A 796 -42.94 -10.48 55.46
C ARG A 796 -41.98 -9.32 55.54
N LEU A 797 -41.12 -9.35 56.55
CA LEU A 797 -40.07 -8.38 56.77
C LEU A 797 -38.73 -9.05 56.47
N SER A 798 -37.87 -8.38 55.73
CA SER A 798 -36.51 -8.84 55.46
C SER A 798 -35.53 -7.70 55.60
N ALA A 799 -34.33 -8.03 56.10
CA ALA A 799 -33.23 -7.09 56.23
C ALA A 799 -31.92 -7.81 55.94
N GLY A 800 -30.95 -7.08 55.39
CA GLY A 800 -29.62 -7.59 55.13
C GLY A 800 -28.56 -6.51 55.15
N GLY A 801 -27.33 -6.94 55.39
CA GLY A 801 -26.14 -6.11 55.32
C GLY A 801 -25.01 -6.89 54.66
N ALA A 802 -24.24 -6.23 53.80
CA ALA A 802 -23.12 -6.84 53.13
C ALA A 802 -21.96 -5.86 52.92
N TYR A 803 -20.75 -6.40 52.92
CA TYR A 803 -19.53 -5.71 52.54
C TYR A 803 -18.91 -6.43 51.34
N SER A 804 -18.45 -5.65 50.36
CA SER A 804 -17.78 -6.15 49.17
C SER A 804 -16.42 -5.49 49.01
N TRP A 805 -15.38 -6.30 48.82
CA TRP A 805 -14.05 -5.83 48.41
C TRP A 805 -13.95 -5.93 46.89
N HIS A 806 -13.48 -4.87 46.25
CA HIS A 806 -13.33 -4.78 44.79
C HIS A 806 -11.87 -4.51 44.44
N ARG A 807 -11.35 -5.23 43.45
CA ARG A 807 -10.06 -4.96 42.83
C ARG A 807 -10.26 -4.76 41.33
N ALA A 808 -10.04 -3.54 40.86
CA ALA A 808 -10.22 -3.16 39.47
C ALA A 808 -8.86 -3.05 38.74
N ASP A 809 -8.69 -3.79 37.65
CA ASP A 809 -7.63 -3.61 36.66
C ASP A 809 -8.18 -2.77 35.50
N ILE A 810 -7.72 -1.51 35.39
CA ILE A 810 -8.21 -0.53 34.41
C ILE A 810 -7.17 -0.34 33.32
N LYS A 811 -7.62 -0.26 32.07
CA LYS A 811 -6.81 -0.03 30.87
C LYS A 811 -7.39 1.11 30.04
N ARG A 812 -6.52 2.00 29.56
CA ARG A 812 -6.86 3.10 28.66
C ARG A 812 -5.88 3.10 27.49
N ASP A 813 -6.37 2.71 26.31
CA ASP A 813 -5.59 2.62 25.09
C ASP A 813 -5.75 3.93 24.31
N LEU A 814 -4.72 4.77 24.27
CA LEU A 814 -4.77 6.05 23.57
C LEU A 814 -4.33 5.87 22.12
N GLN A 815 -5.19 6.30 21.20
CA GLN A 815 -4.99 6.30 19.76
C GLN A 815 -5.61 7.55 19.12
N TYR A 816 -4.80 8.58 18.87
CA TYR A 816 -5.22 9.82 18.22
C TYR A 816 -4.06 10.41 17.41
N GLY A 817 -4.33 10.88 16.18
CA GLY A 817 -3.25 11.29 15.26
C GLY A 817 -2.22 10.17 15.09
N ASP A 818 -0.93 10.50 15.22
CA ASP A 818 0.19 9.55 15.22
C ASP A 818 0.55 9.03 16.62
N VAL A 819 -0.27 9.31 17.64
CA VAL A 819 -0.03 8.89 19.02
C VAL A 819 -0.63 7.51 19.28
N SER A 820 0.19 6.61 19.83
CA SER A 820 -0.24 5.31 20.37
C SER A 820 0.36 5.09 21.76
N ALA A 821 -0.50 4.87 22.75
CA ALA A 821 -0.10 4.84 24.16
C ALA A 821 -1.02 3.94 25.00
N LYS A 822 -0.53 3.43 26.14
CA LYS A 822 -1.31 2.53 27.01
C LYS A 822 -1.11 2.87 28.47
N GLN A 823 -2.21 3.18 29.16
CA GLN A 823 -2.23 3.41 30.60
C GLN A 823 -2.90 2.26 31.33
N LYS A 824 -2.34 1.89 32.48
CA LYS A 824 -2.89 0.84 33.36
C LYS A 824 -2.95 1.33 34.79
N ALA A 825 -4.07 1.12 35.47
CA ALA A 825 -4.18 1.35 36.91
C ALA A 825 -4.75 0.11 37.60
N LYS A 826 -4.31 -0.09 38.85
CA LYS A 826 -4.98 -0.98 39.80
C LYS A 826 -5.68 -0.10 40.82
N VAL A 827 -6.97 -0.32 41.03
CA VAL A 827 -7.78 0.46 41.96
C VAL A 827 -8.49 -0.50 42.90
N ASP A 828 -8.20 -0.40 44.19
CA ASP A 828 -8.91 -1.12 45.23
C ASP A 828 -10.08 -0.24 45.73
N ALA A 829 -11.23 -0.86 45.99
CA ALA A 829 -12.45 -0.19 46.42
C ALA A 829 -13.30 -1.07 47.35
N GLY A 830 -14.18 -0.44 48.13
CA GLY A 830 -15.12 -1.07 49.05
C GLY A 830 -16.56 -0.65 48.77
N THR A 831 -17.50 -1.59 48.89
CA THR A 831 -18.94 -1.28 48.91
C THR A 831 -19.58 -1.87 50.16
N THR A 832 -20.14 -1.02 51.01
CA THR A 832 -20.97 -1.41 52.15
C THR A 832 -22.43 -1.17 51.81
N GLN A 833 -23.30 -2.15 52.03
CA GLN A 833 -24.73 -1.98 51.83
C GLN A 833 -25.57 -2.47 53.01
N VAL A 834 -26.66 -1.78 53.27
CA VAL A 834 -27.72 -2.17 54.22
C VAL A 834 -29.05 -2.00 53.52
N PHE A 835 -29.90 -3.01 53.58
CA PHE A 835 -31.18 -3.01 52.89
C PHE A 835 -32.27 -3.70 53.71
N GLY A 836 -33.52 -3.35 53.42
CA GLY A 836 -34.67 -4.05 53.96
C GLY A 836 -35.90 -3.94 53.06
N GLU A 837 -36.77 -4.94 53.14
CA GLU A 837 -38.04 -5.01 52.41
C GLU A 837 -39.17 -5.41 53.36
N ALA A 838 -40.30 -4.71 53.24
CA ALA A 838 -41.57 -5.08 53.84
C ALA A 838 -42.56 -5.44 52.72
N ALA A 839 -43.14 -6.64 52.78
CA ALA A 839 -44.12 -7.13 51.82
C ALA A 839 -45.39 -7.61 52.52
N TYR A 840 -46.55 -7.45 51.88
CA TYR A 840 -47.85 -7.87 52.45
C TYR A 840 -48.54 -8.87 51.53
N ARG A 841 -48.77 -10.10 52.02
CA ARG A 841 -49.32 -11.21 51.22
C ARG A 841 -50.84 -11.19 51.17
N LEU A 842 -51.38 -11.04 49.97
CA LEU A 842 -52.80 -11.12 49.63
C LEU A 842 -53.08 -12.44 48.91
N ASN A 843 -53.68 -13.40 49.61
CA ASN A 843 -54.05 -14.69 49.02
C ASN A 843 -55.36 -14.56 48.23
N LEU A 844 -55.29 -14.60 46.90
CA LEU A 844 -56.43 -14.79 46.00
C LEU A 844 -56.52 -16.29 45.66
N GLN A 845 -57.73 -16.82 45.44
CA GLN A 845 -58.02 -18.27 45.35
C GLN A 845 -56.93 -19.12 44.65
N THR A 846 -56.41 -18.67 43.51
CA THR A 846 -55.38 -19.38 42.73
C THR A 846 -54.09 -18.58 42.51
N LEU A 847 -53.92 -17.43 43.18
CA LEU A 847 -52.81 -16.50 42.97
C LEU A 847 -52.55 -15.69 44.25
N ALA A 848 -51.31 -15.60 44.72
CA ALA A 848 -50.95 -14.65 45.78
C ALA A 848 -50.38 -13.36 45.16
N LEU A 849 -50.79 -12.20 45.66
CA LEU A 849 -50.18 -10.91 45.34
C LEU A 849 -49.45 -10.37 46.56
N GLU A 850 -48.24 -9.86 46.36
CA GLU A 850 -47.38 -9.29 47.39
C GLU A 850 -46.91 -7.90 46.94
N PRO A 851 -47.66 -6.82 47.25
CA PRO A 851 -47.08 -5.48 47.26
C PRO A 851 -45.92 -5.41 48.25
N PHE A 852 -44.82 -4.76 47.85
CA PHE A 852 -43.63 -4.61 48.67
C PHE A 852 -43.02 -3.21 48.55
N ALA A 853 -42.35 -2.80 49.63
CA ALA A 853 -41.54 -1.60 49.71
C ALA A 853 -40.14 -1.96 50.23
N ASN A 854 -39.11 -1.57 49.49
CA ASN A 854 -37.71 -1.82 49.79
C ASN A 854 -36.94 -0.50 49.91
N LEU A 855 -35.99 -0.45 50.84
CA LEU A 855 -35.06 0.65 51.01
C LEU A 855 -33.64 0.08 51.13
N ALA A 856 -32.70 0.62 50.37
CA ALA A 856 -31.29 0.24 50.41
C ALA A 856 -30.39 1.48 50.52
N TYR A 857 -29.39 1.41 51.40
CA TYR A 857 -28.30 2.37 51.50
C TYR A 857 -27.01 1.68 51.08
N VAL A 858 -26.23 2.33 50.20
CA VAL A 858 -24.97 1.85 49.66
C VAL A 858 -23.90 2.93 49.84
N HIS A 859 -22.85 2.61 50.57
CA HIS A 859 -21.65 3.42 50.71
C HIS A 859 -20.53 2.81 49.86
N PHE A 860 -19.92 3.64 49.01
CA PHE A 860 -18.82 3.26 48.13
C PHE A 860 -17.59 4.10 48.44
N ASP A 861 -16.45 3.46 48.61
CA ASP A 861 -15.16 4.12 48.81
C ASP A 861 -14.09 3.53 47.88
N THR A 862 -13.22 4.39 47.34
CA THR A 862 -12.07 3.97 46.52
C THR A 862 -10.78 4.54 47.06
N GLU A 863 -9.70 3.78 46.95
CA GLU A 863 -8.36 4.30 47.20
C GLU A 863 -7.89 5.24 46.09
N GLY A 864 -6.85 6.04 46.39
CA GLY A 864 -6.16 6.84 45.38
C GLY A 864 -5.31 5.94 44.47
N PHE A 865 -5.06 6.38 43.24
CA PHE A 865 -4.26 5.64 42.29
C PHE A 865 -3.37 6.56 41.46
N THR A 866 -2.32 5.97 40.87
CA THR A 866 -1.53 6.56 39.79
C THR A 866 -1.41 5.52 38.69
N GLU A 867 -1.81 5.88 37.47
CA GLU A 867 -1.62 5.05 36.28
C GLU A 867 -0.13 4.77 36.04
N LYS A 868 0.15 3.58 35.51
CA LYS A 868 1.44 3.20 34.94
C LYS A 868 1.32 3.21 33.42
N GLY A 869 2.28 3.84 32.76
CA GLY A 869 2.35 3.96 31.31
C GLY A 869 3.30 5.09 30.95
N ASP A 870 2.85 5.96 30.06
CA ASP A 870 3.65 7.05 29.49
C ASP A 870 3.26 8.42 30.07
N ALA A 871 3.65 9.53 29.41
CA ALA A 871 3.44 10.88 29.91
C ALA A 871 1.96 11.27 30.12
N ALA A 872 1.01 10.56 29.48
CA ALA A 872 -0.43 10.77 29.62
C ALA A 872 -1.06 10.00 30.80
N ALA A 873 -0.26 9.35 31.64
CA ALA A 873 -0.71 8.71 32.88
C ALA A 873 -1.45 9.70 33.79
N LEU A 874 -2.58 9.28 34.35
CA LEU A 874 -3.41 10.04 35.28
C LEU A 874 -3.22 9.56 36.72
N LYS A 875 -3.48 10.45 37.66
CA LYS A 875 -3.57 10.15 39.10
C LYS A 875 -4.83 10.76 39.70
N SER A 876 -5.30 10.18 40.79
CA SER A 876 -6.44 10.68 41.55
C SER A 876 -6.26 10.36 43.03
N SER A 877 -6.79 11.23 43.89
CA SER A 877 -7.04 10.88 45.28
C SER A 877 -8.22 9.90 45.39
N GLY A 878 -8.36 9.23 46.54
CA GLY A 878 -9.52 8.40 46.80
C GLY A 878 -10.84 9.17 46.68
N ASP A 879 -11.94 8.43 46.49
CA ASP A 879 -13.29 8.97 46.28
C ASP A 879 -14.29 8.28 47.22
N ARG A 880 -15.37 8.96 47.59
CA ARG A 880 -16.45 8.41 48.43
C ARG A 880 -17.80 8.84 47.91
N ARG A 881 -18.74 7.90 47.83
CA ARG A 881 -20.10 8.14 47.30
C ARG A 881 -21.14 7.37 48.10
N ASP A 882 -22.32 7.96 48.22
CA ASP A 882 -23.47 7.37 48.91
C ASP A 882 -24.69 7.30 47.98
N ALA A 883 -25.39 6.17 47.99
CA ALA A 883 -26.63 5.96 47.27
C ALA A 883 -27.72 5.42 48.19
N VAL A 884 -28.87 6.11 48.22
CA VAL A 884 -30.10 5.64 48.87
C VAL A 884 -31.11 5.31 47.78
N LEU A 885 -31.56 4.06 47.74
CA LEU A 885 -32.48 3.54 46.73
C LEU A 885 -33.79 3.12 47.41
N SER A 886 -34.91 3.64 46.93
CA SER A 886 -36.25 3.20 47.33
C SER A 886 -36.91 2.44 46.19
N THR A 887 -37.51 1.29 46.47
CA THR A 887 -38.21 0.48 45.46
C THR A 887 -39.62 0.15 45.95
N LEU A 888 -40.62 0.42 45.11
CA LEU A 888 -42.01 0.08 45.37
C LEU A 888 -42.50 -0.84 44.26
N GLY A 889 -43.06 -2.00 44.60
CA GLY A 889 -43.45 -2.97 43.59
C GLY A 889 -44.55 -3.92 44.03
N VAL A 890 -44.95 -4.76 43.09
CA VAL A 890 -45.86 -5.87 43.33
C VAL A 890 -45.26 -7.15 42.75
N ARG A 891 -45.42 -8.25 43.49
CA ARG A 891 -45.02 -9.59 43.08
C ARG A 891 -46.26 -10.47 43.03
N ALA A 892 -46.41 -11.24 41.97
CA ALA A 892 -47.48 -12.22 41.82
C ALA A 892 -46.88 -13.62 41.90
N LEU A 893 -47.45 -14.50 42.72
CA LEU A 893 -46.96 -15.86 42.96
C LEU A 893 -48.06 -16.88 42.66
N LYS A 894 -47.70 -17.93 41.92
CA LYS A 894 -48.59 -19.04 41.58
C LYS A 894 -47.87 -20.36 41.73
N THR A 895 -48.44 -21.22 42.56
CA THR A 895 -47.99 -22.60 42.73
C THR A 895 -48.76 -23.53 41.79
N LEU A 896 -48.04 -24.37 41.06
CA LEU A 896 -48.57 -25.41 40.18
C LEU A 896 -48.13 -26.79 40.67
N THR A 897 -49.08 -27.69 40.91
CA THR A 897 -48.80 -29.09 41.23
C THR A 897 -48.57 -29.86 39.92
N LEU A 898 -47.35 -30.35 39.68
CA LEU A 898 -47.00 -31.09 38.47
C LEU A 898 -47.24 -32.60 38.63
N SER A 899 -46.95 -33.14 39.82
CA SER A 899 -47.22 -34.53 40.21
C SER A 899 -47.40 -34.63 41.74
N GLY A 900 -47.67 -35.82 42.28
CA GLY A 900 -47.82 -36.04 43.72
C GLY A 900 -46.57 -35.72 44.57
N GLN A 901 -45.41 -35.48 43.94
CA GLN A 901 -44.15 -35.13 44.61
C GLN A 901 -43.42 -33.92 44.01
N GLN A 902 -43.94 -33.30 42.94
CA GLN A 902 -43.29 -32.17 42.27
C GLN A 902 -44.20 -30.94 42.22
N GLN A 903 -43.67 -29.81 42.69
CA GLN A 903 -44.30 -28.50 42.72
C GLN A 903 -43.47 -27.51 41.91
N LEU A 904 -44.13 -26.69 41.11
CA LEU A 904 -43.54 -25.58 40.35
C LEU A 904 -44.13 -24.27 40.86
N ASP A 905 -43.30 -23.44 41.48
CA ASP A 905 -43.67 -22.10 41.91
C ASP A 905 -43.22 -21.09 40.87
N LEU A 906 -44.17 -20.34 40.32
CA LEU A 906 -43.92 -19.27 39.35
C LEU A 906 -44.16 -17.93 40.03
N SER A 907 -43.25 -16.99 39.86
CA SER A 907 -43.50 -15.60 40.25
C SER A 907 -43.06 -14.60 39.19
N GLY A 908 -43.76 -13.47 39.17
CA GLY A 908 -43.41 -12.31 38.34
C GLY A 908 -43.52 -11.04 39.17
N SER A 909 -42.61 -10.08 38.95
CA SER A 909 -42.60 -8.81 39.66
C SER A 909 -42.47 -7.63 38.71
N LEU A 910 -43.11 -6.53 39.12
CA LEU A 910 -42.96 -5.22 38.51
C LEU A 910 -42.79 -4.19 39.63
N ALA A 911 -41.73 -3.40 39.57
CA ALA A 911 -41.44 -2.38 40.57
C ALA A 911 -40.89 -1.10 39.94
N TRP A 912 -41.05 0.01 40.66
CA TRP A 912 -40.42 1.29 40.37
C TRP A 912 -39.35 1.54 41.43
N GLN A 913 -38.12 1.79 40.98
CA GLN A 913 -37.00 2.19 41.80
C GLN A 913 -36.71 3.68 41.61
N HIS A 914 -36.53 4.38 42.72
CA HIS A 914 -36.16 5.78 42.79
C HIS A 914 -34.86 5.96 43.58
N ASN A 915 -33.89 6.66 43.00
CA ASN A 915 -32.63 7.02 43.64
C ASN A 915 -32.77 8.36 44.37
N LEU A 916 -32.61 8.37 45.69
CA LEU A 916 -32.78 9.54 46.55
C LEU A 916 -31.48 10.37 46.71
N SER A 917 -30.32 9.83 46.29
CA SER A 917 -29.02 10.51 46.39
C SER A 917 -28.70 11.37 45.17
N ASN A 918 -27.59 12.14 45.20
CA ASN A 918 -27.08 12.77 43.98
C ASN A 918 -26.72 11.68 42.95
N THR A 919 -27.16 11.88 41.71
CA THR A 919 -26.95 10.98 40.57
C THR A 919 -25.69 11.29 39.77
N ASP A 920 -25.05 12.42 40.04
CA ASP A 920 -23.84 12.84 39.34
C ASP A 920 -22.72 11.81 39.52
N SER A 921 -21.92 11.67 38.46
CA SER A 921 -20.82 10.72 38.38
C SER A 921 -19.58 11.46 37.93
N GLU A 922 -18.92 12.15 38.86
CA GLU A 922 -17.75 12.99 38.60
C GLU A 922 -16.52 12.52 39.39
N LYS A 923 -15.32 12.80 38.88
CA LYS A 923 -14.05 12.54 39.59
C LYS A 923 -13.01 13.59 39.21
N HIS A 924 -12.20 13.99 40.18
CA HIS A 924 -11.02 14.83 39.94
C HIS A 924 -9.81 13.98 39.60
N LEU A 925 -9.23 14.22 38.43
CA LEU A 925 -8.00 13.58 37.95
C LEU A 925 -6.92 14.65 37.76
N ALA A 926 -5.67 14.24 37.68
CA ALA A 926 -4.55 15.09 37.27
C ALA A 926 -3.56 14.26 36.45
N PHE A 927 -2.78 14.89 35.58
CA PHE A 927 -1.67 14.20 34.94
C PHE A 927 -0.61 13.83 35.99
N ALA A 928 -0.07 12.62 35.90
CA ALA A 928 0.97 12.13 36.80
C ALA A 928 2.27 12.94 36.62
N SER A 929 2.51 13.43 35.40
CA SER A 929 3.65 14.27 35.02
C SER A 929 3.61 15.70 35.58
N GLY A 930 2.47 16.17 36.10
CA GLY A 930 2.32 17.52 36.68
C GLY A 930 1.00 18.19 36.31
N GLY A 931 0.89 19.49 36.57
CA GLY A 931 -0.27 20.30 36.18
C GLY A 931 -1.41 20.37 37.21
N THR A 932 -2.48 21.09 36.85
CA THR A 932 -3.67 21.28 37.68
C THR A 932 -4.61 20.08 37.61
N ALA A 933 -5.30 19.80 38.72
CA ALA A 933 -6.36 18.81 38.73
C ALA A 933 -7.55 19.31 37.90
N PHE A 934 -8.21 18.40 37.22
CA PHE A 934 -9.34 18.65 36.35
C PHE A 934 -10.48 17.66 36.65
N MET A 935 -11.71 18.12 36.53
CA MET A 935 -12.90 17.31 36.77
C MET A 935 -13.31 16.59 35.49
N VAL A 936 -13.75 15.35 35.64
CA VAL A 936 -14.21 14.47 34.56
C VAL A 936 -15.51 13.83 34.99
N GLN A 937 -16.48 13.82 34.09
CA GLN A 937 -17.81 13.30 34.31
C GLN A 937 -18.02 12.03 33.48
N SER A 938 -18.80 11.09 34.01
CA SER A 938 -19.37 9.99 33.24
C SER A 938 -20.90 10.12 33.22
N SER A 939 -21.55 9.25 32.45
CA SER A 939 -23.02 9.19 32.41
C SER A 939 -23.58 9.10 33.84
N PRO A 940 -24.49 10.01 34.24
CA PRO A 940 -25.04 10.02 35.59
C PRO A 940 -25.88 8.77 35.83
N ARG A 941 -25.98 8.36 37.11
CA ARG A 941 -26.89 7.26 37.50
C ARG A 941 -28.33 7.67 37.22
N VAL A 942 -29.17 6.70 36.85
CA VAL A 942 -30.58 6.99 36.57
C VAL A 942 -31.33 7.31 37.86
N ARG A 943 -32.19 8.34 37.80
CA ARG A 943 -33.04 8.75 38.93
C ARG A 943 -34.18 7.75 39.16
N ASP A 944 -34.77 7.28 38.07
CA ASP A 944 -35.95 6.41 38.06
C ASP A 944 -35.72 5.24 37.11
N ALA A 945 -36.06 4.04 37.57
CA ALA A 945 -36.01 2.83 36.76
C ALA A 945 -37.22 1.91 37.02
N ALA A 946 -37.69 1.24 35.97
CA ALA A 946 -38.60 0.13 36.10
C ALA A 946 -37.80 -1.17 36.30
N LEU A 947 -38.15 -1.94 37.33
CA LEU A 947 -37.61 -3.26 37.59
C LEU A 947 -38.64 -4.31 37.20
N VAL A 948 -38.21 -5.30 36.42
CA VAL A 948 -39.02 -6.44 36.00
C VAL A 948 -38.34 -7.73 36.44
N GLY A 949 -39.10 -8.64 37.03
CA GLY A 949 -38.58 -9.93 37.49
C GLY A 949 -39.47 -11.08 37.07
N ALA A 950 -38.86 -12.22 36.76
CA ALA A 950 -39.53 -13.50 36.56
C ALA A 950 -38.72 -14.60 37.23
N HIS A 951 -39.41 -15.48 37.96
CA HIS A 951 -38.77 -16.53 38.74
C HIS A 951 -39.57 -17.83 38.65
N ALA A 952 -38.86 -18.94 38.53
CA ALA A 952 -39.44 -20.28 38.54
C ALA A 952 -38.64 -21.20 39.47
N SER A 953 -39.30 -21.76 40.48
CA SER A 953 -38.74 -22.73 41.43
C SER A 953 -39.37 -24.10 41.22
N LEU A 954 -38.54 -25.12 40.97
CA LEU A 954 -38.96 -26.50 40.81
C LEU A 954 -38.46 -27.36 41.98
N ALA A 955 -39.38 -28.00 42.70
CA ALA A 955 -39.03 -29.05 43.66
C ALA A 955 -38.62 -30.32 42.92
N LEU A 956 -37.31 -30.63 42.95
CA LEU A 956 -36.75 -31.86 42.36
C LEU A 956 -36.98 -33.07 43.28
N SER A 957 -36.97 -32.85 44.59
CA SER A 957 -37.29 -33.82 45.64
C SER A 957 -37.88 -33.09 46.86
N ARG A 958 -38.07 -33.79 47.98
CA ARG A 958 -38.47 -33.17 49.26
C ARG A 958 -37.42 -32.18 49.79
N ASP A 959 -36.16 -32.43 49.47
CA ASP A 959 -35.03 -31.74 50.10
C ASP A 959 -34.24 -30.88 49.11
N VAL A 960 -34.57 -30.88 47.81
CA VAL A 960 -33.81 -30.16 46.77
C VAL A 960 -34.74 -29.36 45.86
N ARG A 961 -34.44 -28.07 45.67
CA ARG A 961 -35.10 -27.15 44.74
C ARG A 961 -34.11 -26.51 43.78
N LEU A 962 -34.52 -26.39 42.52
CA LEU A 962 -33.80 -25.69 41.46
C LEU A 962 -34.58 -24.45 41.06
N ASN A 963 -33.92 -23.30 41.01
CA ASN A 963 -34.56 -22.03 40.68
C ASN A 963 -33.89 -21.36 39.48
N LEU A 964 -34.71 -20.75 38.63
CA LEU A 964 -34.29 -19.93 37.51
C LEU A 964 -34.89 -18.53 37.64
N ASP A 965 -34.02 -17.53 37.58
CA ASP A 965 -34.36 -16.12 37.78
C ASP A 965 -34.03 -15.30 36.53
N TYR A 966 -34.88 -14.34 36.21
CA TYR A 966 -34.59 -13.25 35.29
C TYR A 966 -34.90 -11.92 35.98
N THR A 967 -33.97 -10.98 35.89
CA THR A 967 -34.14 -9.61 36.39
C THR A 967 -33.81 -8.61 35.29
N GLY A 968 -34.57 -7.53 35.19
CA GLY A 968 -34.32 -6.45 34.25
C GLY A 968 -34.50 -5.09 34.92
N GLN A 969 -33.57 -4.17 34.71
CA GLN A 969 -33.73 -2.76 35.05
C GLN A 969 -33.77 -1.96 33.76
N LEU A 970 -34.86 -1.21 33.59
CA LEU A 970 -35.17 -0.46 32.39
C LEU A 970 -35.35 1.00 32.77
N ALA A 971 -34.43 1.83 32.31
CA ALA A 971 -34.47 3.28 32.48
C ALA A 971 -34.25 4.00 31.14
N SER A 972 -34.33 5.33 31.16
CA SER A 972 -34.25 6.17 29.95
C SER A 972 -32.91 6.06 29.22
N ARG A 973 -31.79 5.85 29.94
CA ARG A 973 -30.43 5.76 29.38
C ARG A 973 -29.67 4.53 29.82
N GLU A 974 -30.23 3.73 30.72
CA GLU A 974 -29.58 2.54 31.29
C GLU A 974 -30.52 1.35 31.17
N LYS A 975 -30.00 0.25 30.62
CA LYS A 975 -30.72 -1.02 30.53
C LYS A 975 -29.79 -2.14 30.97
N SER A 976 -30.26 -2.98 31.87
CA SER A 976 -29.52 -4.17 32.30
C SER A 976 -30.45 -5.37 32.46
N HIS A 977 -29.92 -6.53 32.13
CA HIS A 977 -30.61 -7.81 32.14
C HIS A 977 -29.74 -8.83 32.86
N GLY A 978 -30.33 -9.60 33.76
CA GLY A 978 -29.67 -10.60 34.56
C GLY A 978 -30.41 -11.92 34.51
N VAL A 979 -29.65 -13.01 34.61
CA VAL A 979 -30.15 -14.37 34.75
C VAL A 979 -29.44 -15.03 35.94
N GLY A 980 -30.21 -15.75 36.76
CA GLY A 980 -29.72 -16.51 37.90
C GLY A 980 -30.15 -17.96 37.82
N LEU A 981 -29.27 -18.87 38.25
CA LEU A 981 -29.59 -20.27 38.49
C LEU A 981 -29.16 -20.61 39.91
N SER A 982 -30.10 -21.02 40.76
CA SER A 982 -29.78 -21.42 42.13
C SER A 982 -30.25 -22.84 42.45
N LEU A 983 -29.48 -23.52 43.30
CA LEU A 983 -29.78 -24.83 43.85
C LEU A 983 -29.86 -24.71 45.37
N ASN A 984 -31.01 -25.07 45.93
CA ASN A 984 -31.29 -25.00 47.35
C ASN A 984 -31.46 -26.43 47.87
N TRP A 985 -30.79 -26.78 48.98
CA TRP A 985 -30.93 -28.09 49.60
C TRP A 985 -31.11 -28.00 51.12
N GLN A 986 -31.89 -28.93 51.65
CA GLN A 986 -32.17 -29.08 53.07
C GLN A 986 -31.30 -30.20 53.65
N PHE A 987 -30.84 -30.05 54.90
CA PHE A 987 -30.02 -31.05 55.59
C PHE A 987 -30.26 -31.08 57.09
#